data_AF-A0A0D7CPJ1-F1
#
_entry.id   AF-A0A0D7CPJ1-F1
#
_cell.length_a   1.000
_cell.length_b   1.000
_cell.length_c   1.000
_cell.angle_alpha   90.00
_cell.angle_beta   90.00
_cell.angle_gamma   90.00
#
_symmetry.space_group_name_H-M   'P 1'
#
loop_
_entity.id
_entity.type
_entity.pdbx_description
1 polymer ?
#
loop_
_entity_poly.entity_id
_entity_poly.type
_entity_poly.pdbx_seq_one_letter_code
_entity_poly.pdbx_strand_id
1 'polypeptide(L)'
;MRTKDLAQFLTRFPEVVEERGEYGVPCPVHDDQRPSLFFRLKEDGRLLMRCWAGCSRDAILAALGMRPADLFDWTPGAGVKASDKPVPGALDTGALAALAQYVDTTNVAFLDPEHPEARDYVADRFGLDTERAVDLGLGLDYPGLDDRFPYRSTGYLRHPRLTVPLCDFNGRPRGLQGRDLTGHCPARWLSIVSPDGSAWAKYGVLRANSGYDTVLITEGPGDGLTGLAVGYDVVMVRGAGLARNAALVGELAAGLGDRDVVLAGDRDNAGAAFTDALADALVRAGVMVRKLEIPHAGDDLTDWRKRDPEAFPGELHAAVRRAPLHAVDFEAQPEPVLNDDDQEETAGVLPLTDLGNAERLFRQLGGHVRMVPGAGVFKWRGRCWAQVPTEALYADVRRVVKEMADEPGHEPEKLSKHVLNSQQANKVKGMVDMLTSIPGVYATVDQFDARPDLLAFRNAVVDLRTGQARPHDPADTNTFYVDVDYNPTAQAPRWERFLKECHPGCEAMPAFLQMLTGYGITGYGVERAFIMHTGPTTNGKTTFTAAIEDVFREATKRADASLFQRRRENGGPRADVVGLRGRRLVISSEWPANMPLDQALMKAVTGDQTITARGVYARSEITFRPVCLVQVDTNYVPDVDATDAALWQRVRVVPWNEDFRGREDRHLQATLHQEREGIAAWAVRGAIEWFREYESGRGLDYPAVVERATAHYRDSSHPLSGFIGEEFVVQEGAHVPRTETWERYRSWAEESGIRHTMMRNKFYDALRTFPGVREAKVNGTRVIANLADCRALSRNPVDGGSPDIFGQARAAV
;
A
#
# COMPACT_ATOMS: atom_id res chain seq x y z
N MET A 1 -32.33 16.86 -41.35
CA MET A 1 -30.90 16.94 -41.68
C MET A 1 -30.34 15.53 -41.53
N ARG A 2 -30.01 14.87 -42.65
CA ARG A 2 -29.56 13.48 -42.68
C ARG A 2 -28.03 13.53 -42.76
N THR A 3 -27.38 12.88 -41.79
CA THR A 3 -25.93 12.79 -41.47
C THR A 3 -25.24 14.05 -40.90
N LYS A 4 -24.85 13.98 -39.61
CA LYS A 4 -24.03 14.96 -38.87
C LYS A 4 -22.54 14.57 -38.99
N ASP A 5 -22.04 14.59 -40.21
CA ASP A 5 -20.68 14.19 -40.55
C ASP A 5 -19.80 15.44 -40.77
N LEU A 6 -18.70 15.56 -40.04
CA LEU A 6 -17.86 16.77 -40.09
C LEU A 6 -17.16 16.92 -41.45
N ALA A 7 -16.63 15.84 -42.02
CA ALA A 7 -16.02 15.88 -43.35
C ALA A 7 -17.02 16.38 -44.40
N GLN A 8 -18.25 15.86 -44.40
CA GLN A 8 -19.32 16.32 -45.30
C GLN A 8 -19.76 17.77 -45.03
N PHE A 9 -19.72 18.22 -43.78
CA PHE A 9 -20.09 19.59 -43.44
C PHE A 9 -19.04 20.61 -43.91
N LEU A 10 -17.75 20.28 -43.80
CA LEU A 10 -16.66 21.16 -44.20
C LEU A 10 -16.61 21.40 -45.72
N THR A 11 -17.13 20.48 -46.55
CA THR A 11 -17.23 20.70 -48.01
C THR A 11 -18.17 21.85 -48.41
N ARG A 12 -18.94 22.41 -47.47
CA ARG A 12 -19.81 23.57 -47.71
C ARG A 12 -19.05 24.89 -47.79
N PHE A 13 -17.78 24.91 -47.39
CA PHE A 13 -16.97 26.12 -47.33
C PHE A 13 -15.97 26.14 -48.50
N PRO A 14 -15.73 27.33 -49.09
CA PRO A 14 -14.84 27.46 -50.25
C PRO A 14 -13.36 27.25 -49.87
N GLU A 15 -13.00 27.46 -48.60
CA GLU A 15 -11.66 27.31 -48.06
C GLU A 15 -11.74 26.62 -46.70
N VAL A 16 -10.91 25.60 -46.50
CA VAL A 16 -10.77 24.86 -45.24
C VAL A 16 -9.29 24.69 -44.94
N VAL A 17 -8.87 25.11 -43.75
CA VAL A 17 -7.49 24.96 -43.28
C VAL A 17 -7.48 24.10 -42.03
N GLU A 18 -6.57 23.14 -41.94
CA GLU A 18 -6.39 22.32 -40.73
C GLU A 18 -5.23 22.88 -39.90
N GLU A 19 -5.52 23.29 -38.66
CA GLU A 19 -4.51 23.73 -37.69
C GLU A 19 -4.76 23.08 -36.33
N ARG A 20 -3.74 22.39 -35.78
CA ARG A 20 -3.75 21.83 -34.41
C ARG A 20 -5.01 20.99 -34.09
N GLY A 21 -5.47 20.20 -35.06
CA GLY A 21 -6.67 19.35 -34.93
C GLY A 21 -7.99 20.13 -34.88
N GLU A 22 -7.99 21.38 -35.34
CA GLU A 22 -9.17 22.19 -35.63
C GLU A 22 -9.25 22.48 -37.13
N TYR A 23 -10.47 22.71 -37.62
CA TYR A 23 -10.76 22.99 -39.02
C TYR A 23 -11.27 24.42 -39.15
N GLY A 24 -10.43 25.30 -39.69
CA GLY A 24 -10.71 26.71 -39.93
C GLY A 24 -11.41 26.94 -41.27
N VAL A 25 -12.45 27.77 -41.26
CA VAL A 25 -13.20 28.23 -42.44
C VAL A 25 -13.43 29.75 -42.38
N PRO A 26 -13.72 30.41 -43.53
CA PRO A 26 -14.20 31.80 -43.54
C PRO A 26 -15.47 31.96 -42.70
N CYS A 27 -15.52 33.00 -41.86
CA CYS A 27 -16.64 33.22 -40.97
C CYS A 27 -17.84 33.80 -41.74
N PRO A 28 -19.04 33.22 -41.68
CA PRO A 28 -20.19 33.73 -42.43
C PRO A 28 -20.79 35.03 -41.86
N VAL A 29 -20.23 35.56 -40.77
CA VAL A 29 -20.72 36.75 -40.05
C VAL A 29 -19.96 38.02 -40.43
N HIS A 30 -18.74 37.90 -40.96
CA HIS A 30 -17.93 39.04 -41.38
C HIS A 30 -17.03 38.64 -42.56
N ASP A 31 -16.56 39.61 -43.34
CA ASP A 31 -15.62 39.33 -44.42
C ASP A 31 -14.21 39.14 -43.86
N ASP A 32 -13.66 37.94 -44.01
CA ASP A 32 -12.30 37.60 -43.66
C ASP A 32 -11.45 37.25 -44.89
N GLN A 33 -10.22 37.79 -44.95
CA GLN A 33 -9.24 37.42 -45.99
C GLN A 33 -8.56 36.07 -45.73
N ARG A 34 -8.73 35.51 -44.52
CA ARG A 34 -8.21 34.21 -44.09
C ARG A 34 -9.22 33.55 -43.15
N PRO A 35 -9.35 32.21 -43.15
CA PRO A 35 -10.25 31.49 -42.26
C PRO A 35 -10.13 31.91 -40.78
N SER A 36 -11.21 32.44 -40.21
CA SER A 36 -11.25 32.94 -38.82
C SER A 36 -12.18 32.13 -37.90
N LEU A 37 -13.05 31.29 -38.45
CA LEU A 37 -13.99 30.43 -37.71
C LEU A 37 -13.47 28.99 -37.68
N PHE A 38 -13.19 28.48 -36.49
CA PHE A 38 -12.63 27.14 -36.29
C PHE A 38 -13.64 26.18 -35.67
N PHE A 39 -13.67 24.95 -36.18
CA PHE A 39 -14.44 23.84 -35.67
C PHE A 39 -13.54 22.74 -35.08
N ARG A 40 -13.92 22.20 -33.92
CA ARG A 40 -13.26 21.05 -33.29
C ARG A 40 -14.26 19.99 -32.89
N LEU A 41 -14.09 18.77 -33.41
CA LEU A 41 -14.89 17.62 -33.00
C LEU A 41 -14.29 16.95 -31.76
N LYS A 42 -15.12 16.69 -30.75
CA LYS A 42 -14.81 15.88 -29.57
C LYS A 42 -15.20 14.42 -29.79
N GLU A 43 -14.49 13.50 -29.13
CA GLU A 43 -14.80 12.06 -29.14
C GLU A 43 -16.24 11.73 -28.71
N ASP A 44 -16.84 12.56 -27.85
CA ASP A 44 -18.22 12.41 -27.38
C ASP A 44 -19.27 12.97 -28.37
N GLY A 45 -18.86 13.28 -29.60
CA GLY A 45 -19.73 13.76 -30.68
C GLY A 45 -20.10 15.23 -30.58
N ARG A 46 -19.47 16.01 -29.69
CA ARG A 46 -19.70 17.47 -29.62
C ARG A 46 -18.82 18.24 -30.61
N LEU A 47 -19.44 19.11 -31.39
CA LEU A 47 -18.76 20.05 -32.29
C LEU A 47 -18.60 21.41 -31.59
N LEU A 48 -17.37 21.74 -31.21
CA LEU A 48 -17.02 23.06 -30.69
C LEU A 48 -16.76 24.02 -31.84
N MET A 49 -17.14 25.29 -31.67
CA MET A 49 -16.84 26.36 -32.63
C MET A 49 -16.28 27.59 -31.93
N ARG A 50 -15.37 28.29 -32.60
CA ARG A 50 -14.85 29.58 -32.14
C ARG A 50 -14.44 30.45 -33.32
N CYS A 51 -14.92 31.70 -33.33
CA CYS A 51 -14.41 32.73 -34.25
C CYS A 51 -13.32 33.55 -33.54
N TRP A 52 -12.12 33.60 -34.11
CA TRP A 52 -11.00 34.36 -33.54
C TRP A 52 -11.13 35.88 -33.74
N ALA A 53 -11.98 36.32 -34.67
CA ALA A 53 -12.36 37.72 -34.83
C ALA A 53 -13.40 38.20 -33.78
N GLY A 54 -13.94 37.29 -32.96
CA GLY A 54 -14.79 37.64 -31.81
C GLY A 54 -16.31 37.65 -32.07
N CYS A 55 -16.79 37.07 -33.18
CA CYS A 55 -18.23 36.93 -33.41
C CYS A 55 -18.90 36.08 -32.32
N SER A 56 -20.13 36.46 -31.92
CA SER A 56 -20.87 35.71 -30.92
C SER A 56 -21.33 34.36 -31.47
N ARG A 57 -21.40 33.35 -30.59
CA ARG A 57 -21.84 31.99 -30.96
C ARG A 57 -23.21 31.99 -31.64
N ASP A 58 -24.14 32.79 -31.13
CA ASP A 58 -25.52 32.81 -31.62
C ASP A 58 -25.60 33.44 -33.02
N ALA A 59 -24.78 34.46 -33.30
CA ALA A 59 -24.68 35.04 -34.65
C ALA A 59 -24.09 34.06 -35.67
N ILE A 60 -23.06 33.29 -35.26
CA ILE A 60 -22.45 32.26 -36.10
C ILE A 60 -23.47 31.13 -36.39
N LEU A 61 -24.16 30.64 -35.35
CA LEU A 61 -25.18 29.60 -35.49
C LEU A 61 -26.32 30.04 -36.41
N ALA A 62 -26.80 31.27 -36.25
CA ALA A 62 -27.84 31.84 -37.11
C ALA A 62 -27.39 31.91 -38.57
N ALA A 63 -26.18 32.41 -38.84
CA ALA A 63 -25.62 32.51 -40.20
C ALA A 63 -25.39 31.14 -40.85
N LEU A 64 -25.10 30.10 -40.06
CA LEU A 64 -24.95 28.71 -40.53
C LEU A 64 -26.28 27.95 -40.67
N GLY A 65 -27.39 28.55 -40.21
CA GLY A 65 -28.70 27.90 -40.16
C GLY A 65 -28.78 26.75 -39.15
N MET A 66 -28.03 26.85 -38.05
CA MET A 66 -27.92 25.82 -37.01
C MET A 66 -28.48 26.31 -35.67
N ARG A 67 -28.97 25.39 -34.84
CA ARG A 67 -29.35 25.66 -33.44
C ARG A 67 -28.29 25.09 -32.49
N PRO A 68 -28.23 25.54 -31.22
CA PRO A 68 -27.29 25.00 -30.25
C PRO A 68 -27.34 23.47 -30.09
N ALA A 69 -28.53 22.87 -30.18
CA ALA A 69 -28.72 21.41 -30.12
C ALA A 69 -28.12 20.65 -31.33
N ASP A 70 -27.89 21.35 -32.44
CA ASP A 70 -27.31 20.76 -33.64
C ASP A 70 -25.77 20.61 -33.51
N LEU A 71 -25.15 21.01 -32.39
CA LEU A 71 -23.72 20.84 -32.08
C LEU A 71 -23.37 19.50 -31.41
N PHE A 72 -24.33 18.60 -31.24
CA PHE A 72 -24.15 17.29 -30.62
C PHE A 72 -24.33 16.17 -31.65
N ASP A 73 -23.88 14.95 -31.33
CA ASP A 73 -24.00 13.72 -32.16
C ASP A 73 -23.28 13.78 -33.52
N TRP A 74 -22.13 14.45 -33.59
CA TRP A 74 -21.30 14.53 -34.79
C TRP A 74 -20.34 13.35 -34.94
N THR A 75 -20.13 12.90 -36.18
CA THR A 75 -19.10 11.92 -36.54
C THR A 75 -17.99 12.58 -37.35
N PRO A 76 -16.73 12.08 -37.30
CA PRO A 76 -15.61 12.70 -38.02
C PRO A 76 -15.77 12.67 -39.54
N GLY A 77 -16.16 11.52 -40.10
CA GLY A 77 -16.14 11.30 -41.54
C GLY A 77 -14.76 10.93 -42.09
N ALA A 78 -14.66 10.69 -43.40
CA ALA A 78 -13.41 10.26 -44.03
C ALA A 78 -12.39 11.41 -44.07
N GLY A 79 -11.17 11.16 -43.55
CA GLY A 79 -10.05 12.11 -43.61
C GLY A 79 -10.04 13.20 -42.54
N VAL A 80 -11.07 13.27 -41.69
CA VAL A 80 -11.20 14.21 -40.58
C VAL A 80 -11.03 13.48 -39.25
N LYS A 81 -10.29 14.06 -38.31
CA LYS A 81 -9.99 13.45 -37.01
C LYS A 81 -10.90 14.03 -35.92
N ALA A 82 -11.39 13.17 -35.01
CA ALA A 82 -11.82 13.64 -33.71
C ALA A 82 -10.58 14.04 -32.90
N SER A 83 -10.67 15.11 -32.11
CA SER A 83 -9.58 15.49 -31.22
C SER A 83 -9.45 14.48 -30.08
N ASP A 84 -8.32 13.75 -30.05
CA ASP A 84 -7.91 12.94 -28.90
C ASP A 84 -7.81 13.85 -27.66
N LYS A 85 -8.23 13.36 -26.49
CA LYS A 85 -7.87 14.02 -25.24
C LYS A 85 -6.34 13.95 -25.08
N PRO A 86 -5.63 15.07 -24.90
CA PRO A 86 -4.23 15.02 -24.51
C PRO A 86 -4.11 14.18 -23.23
N VAL A 87 -3.29 13.13 -23.28
CA VAL A 87 -3.01 12.30 -22.11
C VAL A 87 -2.18 13.16 -21.14
N PRO A 88 -2.63 13.40 -19.90
CA PRO A 88 -1.84 14.12 -18.91
C PRO A 88 -0.50 13.39 -18.70
N GLY A 89 0.63 14.07 -18.89
CA GLY A 89 1.95 13.59 -18.44
C GLY A 89 3.05 13.52 -19.49
N ALA A 90 2.75 13.44 -20.79
CA ALA A 90 3.77 13.35 -21.85
C ALA A 90 4.29 14.73 -22.31
N LEU A 91 4.65 15.62 -21.37
CA LEU A 91 5.29 16.89 -21.73
C LEU A 91 6.69 16.60 -22.29
N ASP A 92 6.98 17.10 -23.49
CA ASP A 92 8.31 16.94 -24.08
C ASP A 92 9.37 17.71 -23.29
N THR A 93 10.63 17.25 -23.37
CA THR A 93 11.75 17.83 -22.64
C THR A 93 11.99 19.31 -22.98
N GLY A 94 11.70 19.72 -24.23
CA GLY A 94 11.87 21.10 -24.67
C GLY A 94 10.84 22.04 -24.03
N ALA A 95 9.59 21.62 -23.94
CA ALA A 95 8.52 22.34 -23.26
C ALA A 95 8.80 22.51 -21.76
N LEU A 96 9.30 21.45 -21.10
CA LEU A 96 9.71 21.51 -19.70
C LEU A 96 10.91 22.45 -19.47
N ALA A 97 11.91 22.41 -20.36
CA ALA A 97 13.07 23.30 -20.29
C ALA A 97 12.67 24.77 -20.51
N ALA A 98 11.82 25.04 -21.50
CA ALA A 98 11.29 26.37 -21.76
C ALA A 98 10.47 26.90 -20.56
N LEU A 99 9.70 26.04 -19.90
CA LEU A 99 8.97 26.41 -18.70
C LEU A 99 9.91 26.74 -17.53
N ALA A 100 10.93 25.91 -17.28
CA ALA A 100 11.90 26.17 -16.23
C ALA A 100 12.64 27.50 -16.45
N GLN A 101 13.12 27.74 -17.67
CA GLN A 101 13.75 29.01 -18.04
C GLN A 101 12.80 30.19 -17.86
N TYR A 102 11.53 30.05 -18.22
CA TYR A 102 10.54 31.11 -18.07
C TYR A 102 10.23 31.40 -16.59
N VAL A 103 10.16 30.37 -15.74
CA VAL A 103 10.04 30.55 -14.28
C VAL A 103 11.21 31.37 -13.76
N ASP A 104 12.44 31.02 -14.11
CA ASP A 104 13.65 31.77 -13.72
C ASP A 104 13.59 33.23 -14.21
N THR A 105 13.22 33.47 -15.47
CA THR A 105 13.08 34.83 -16.03
C THR A 105 12.08 35.66 -15.22
N THR A 106 10.89 35.11 -14.92
CA THR A 106 9.86 35.83 -14.17
C THR A 106 10.24 36.02 -12.70
N ASN A 107 10.97 35.06 -12.10
CA ASN A 107 11.45 35.14 -10.72
C ASN A 107 12.50 36.25 -10.56
N VAL A 108 13.39 36.42 -11.54
CA VAL A 108 14.31 37.57 -11.58
C VAL A 108 13.55 38.88 -11.73
N ALA A 109 12.55 38.95 -12.62
CA ALA A 109 11.71 40.14 -12.79
C ALA A 109 10.92 40.51 -11.53
N PHE A 110 10.56 39.53 -10.69
CA PHE A 110 9.90 39.76 -9.41
C PHE A 110 10.77 40.52 -8.39
N LEU A 111 12.08 40.58 -8.59
CA LEU A 111 13.02 41.37 -7.79
C LEU A 111 13.30 42.77 -8.37
N ASP A 112 12.70 43.11 -9.51
CA ASP A 112 12.93 44.41 -10.16
C ASP A 112 12.40 45.56 -9.27
N PRO A 113 13.26 46.48 -8.80
CA PRO A 113 12.83 47.61 -7.97
C PRO A 113 11.86 48.57 -8.68
N GLU A 114 11.86 48.60 -10.02
CA GLU A 114 10.91 49.42 -10.80
C GLU A 114 9.50 48.83 -10.82
N HIS A 115 9.36 47.55 -10.46
CA HIS A 115 8.09 46.82 -10.45
C HIS A 115 7.75 46.21 -9.08
N PRO A 116 7.47 47.03 -8.04
CA PRO A 116 7.14 46.54 -6.70
C PRO A 116 5.76 45.91 -6.59
N GLU A 117 4.86 46.12 -7.55
CA GLU A 117 3.45 45.76 -7.47
C GLU A 117 3.20 44.28 -7.15
N ALA A 118 4.04 43.38 -7.64
CA ALA A 118 3.90 41.95 -7.36
C ALA A 118 4.32 41.61 -5.92
N ARG A 119 5.39 42.24 -5.41
CA ARG A 119 5.89 42.03 -4.05
C ARG A 119 4.91 42.58 -3.02
N ASP A 120 4.43 43.79 -3.26
CA ASP A 120 3.44 44.44 -2.40
C ASP A 120 2.14 43.64 -2.38
N TYR A 121 1.69 43.16 -3.55
CA TYR A 121 0.49 42.32 -3.64
C TYR A 121 0.65 40.99 -2.89
N VAL A 122 1.80 40.32 -2.99
CA VAL A 122 2.05 39.04 -2.31
C VAL A 122 2.10 39.22 -0.80
N ALA A 123 2.80 40.25 -0.32
CA ALA A 123 2.87 40.59 1.10
C ALA A 123 1.50 40.98 1.67
N ASP A 124 0.77 41.87 1.01
CA ASP A 124 -0.54 42.34 1.44
C ASP A 124 -1.59 41.23 1.40
N ARG A 125 -1.71 40.51 0.27
CA ARG A 125 -2.79 39.55 0.05
C ARG A 125 -2.57 38.24 0.80
N PHE A 126 -1.34 37.70 0.80
CA PHE A 126 -1.06 36.35 1.31
C PHE A 126 -0.23 36.35 2.60
N GLY A 127 0.45 37.45 2.94
CA GLY A 127 1.32 37.53 4.12
C GLY A 127 2.68 36.86 3.92
N LEU A 128 3.09 36.69 2.67
CA LEU A 128 4.35 36.05 2.31
C LEU A 128 5.43 37.10 2.08
N ASP A 129 6.58 36.96 2.73
CA ASP A 129 7.71 37.87 2.52
C ASP A 129 8.38 37.65 1.15
N THR A 130 9.18 38.64 0.73
CA THR A 130 9.81 38.64 -0.60
C THR A 130 10.84 37.52 -0.77
N GLU A 131 11.64 37.23 0.25
CA GLU A 131 12.67 36.19 0.19
C GLU A 131 12.01 34.82 -0.02
N ARG A 132 10.97 34.54 0.77
CA ARG A 132 10.18 33.33 0.65
C ARG A 132 9.46 33.22 -0.68
N ALA A 133 8.91 34.31 -1.20
CA ALA A 133 8.29 34.32 -2.52
C ALA A 133 9.30 33.94 -3.62
N VAL A 134 10.53 34.46 -3.55
CA VAL A 134 11.60 34.13 -4.50
C VAL A 134 11.99 32.66 -4.41
N ASP A 135 12.18 32.11 -3.22
CA ASP A 135 12.54 30.70 -2.99
C ASP A 135 11.53 29.72 -3.58
N LEU A 136 10.25 30.11 -3.62
CA LEU A 136 9.17 29.31 -4.18
C LEU A 136 9.05 29.44 -5.70
N GLY A 137 9.88 30.29 -6.32
CA GLY A 137 9.83 30.59 -7.75
C GLY A 137 8.68 31.51 -8.14
N LEU A 138 8.10 32.29 -7.22
CA LEU A 138 7.12 33.32 -7.61
C LEU A 138 7.80 34.35 -8.48
N GLY A 139 7.10 34.77 -9.53
CA GLY A 139 7.65 35.66 -10.52
C GLY A 139 6.70 36.79 -10.88
N LEU A 140 7.20 37.70 -11.71
CA LEU A 140 6.42 38.74 -12.36
C LEU A 140 6.56 38.56 -13.87
N ASP A 141 5.44 38.50 -14.58
CA ASP A 141 5.38 38.65 -16.04
C ASP A 141 4.68 39.97 -16.37
N TYR A 142 5.22 40.72 -17.32
CA TYR A 142 4.59 41.92 -17.87
C TYR A 142 4.83 41.99 -19.38
N PRO A 143 4.01 42.77 -20.11
CA PRO A 143 4.17 42.90 -21.56
C PRO A 143 5.59 43.30 -21.94
N GLY A 144 6.27 42.48 -22.75
CA GLY A 144 7.64 42.72 -23.20
C GLY A 144 8.76 42.03 -22.42
N LEU A 145 8.45 41.26 -21.36
CA LEU A 145 9.48 40.60 -20.54
C LEU A 145 10.22 39.45 -21.27
N ASP A 146 9.51 38.42 -21.75
CA ASP A 146 10.13 37.27 -22.43
C ASP A 146 9.34 36.74 -23.62
N ASP A 147 9.49 37.37 -24.77
CA ASP A 147 8.82 36.98 -26.03
C ASP A 147 9.19 35.58 -26.55
N ARG A 148 10.19 34.91 -25.96
CA ARG A 148 10.63 33.57 -26.39
C ARG A 148 9.77 32.45 -25.82
N PHE A 149 9.03 32.67 -24.73
CA PHE A 149 8.19 31.64 -24.13
C PHE A 149 6.83 31.53 -24.86
N PRO A 150 6.59 30.45 -25.64
CA PRO A 150 5.52 30.42 -26.65
C PRO A 150 4.14 30.03 -26.08
N TYR A 151 4.07 29.65 -24.81
CA TYR A 151 2.86 29.11 -24.18
C TYR A 151 2.00 30.19 -23.49
N ARG A 152 2.30 31.47 -23.70
CA ARG A 152 1.48 32.58 -23.19
C ARG A 152 0.38 32.90 -24.20
N SER A 153 -0.87 32.80 -23.77
CA SER A 153 -1.99 33.20 -24.62
C SER A 153 -2.03 34.72 -24.80
N THR A 154 -2.70 35.21 -25.85
CA THR A 154 -2.96 36.64 -26.03
C THR A 154 -3.64 37.28 -24.82
N GLY A 155 -4.49 36.54 -24.08
CA GLY A 155 -5.11 37.02 -22.84
C GLY A 155 -4.14 37.06 -21.66
N TYR A 156 -3.15 36.17 -21.65
CA TYR A 156 -2.09 36.14 -20.64
C TYR A 156 -1.20 37.38 -20.75
N LEU A 157 -0.78 37.73 -21.97
CA LEU A 157 0.15 38.84 -22.27
C LEU A 157 -0.41 40.26 -22.10
N ARG A 158 -1.71 40.42 -21.87
CA ARG A 158 -2.36 41.75 -21.86
C ARG A 158 -2.15 42.56 -20.59
N HIS A 159 -1.84 41.89 -19.48
CA HIS A 159 -1.79 42.51 -18.16
C HIS A 159 -0.60 41.94 -17.38
N PRO A 160 0.07 42.75 -16.54
CA PRO A 160 1.06 42.26 -15.57
C PRO A 160 0.49 41.19 -14.65
N ARG A 161 1.28 40.15 -14.38
CA ARG A 161 0.87 38.96 -13.62
C ARG A 161 1.92 38.52 -12.63
N LEU A 162 1.46 38.23 -11.41
CA LEU A 162 2.19 37.37 -10.49
C LEU A 162 2.17 35.94 -11.05
N THR A 163 3.33 35.36 -11.33
CA THR A 163 3.47 33.98 -11.78
C THR A 163 3.71 33.05 -10.59
N VAL A 164 3.02 31.91 -10.59
CA VAL A 164 3.12 30.88 -9.56
C VAL A 164 3.40 29.54 -10.26
N PRO A 165 4.59 28.94 -10.07
CA PRO A 165 4.95 27.69 -10.70
C PRO A 165 4.20 26.52 -10.05
N LEU A 166 3.77 25.57 -10.88
CA LEU A 166 3.15 24.33 -10.43
C LEU A 166 4.21 23.23 -10.44
N CYS A 167 4.92 23.06 -9.32
CA CYS A 167 5.99 22.08 -9.17
C CYS A 167 5.47 20.70 -8.77
N ASP A 168 6.12 19.63 -9.26
CA ASP A 168 5.88 18.28 -8.75
C ASP A 168 6.52 18.06 -7.36
N PHE A 169 6.31 16.88 -6.76
CA PHE A 169 6.88 16.57 -5.44
C PHE A 169 8.41 16.58 -5.37
N ASN A 170 9.10 16.57 -6.52
CA ASN A 170 10.56 16.69 -6.62
C ASN A 170 11.02 18.15 -6.88
N GLY A 171 10.10 19.11 -6.84
CA GLY A 171 10.40 20.53 -7.04
C GLY A 171 10.59 20.94 -8.50
N ARG A 172 10.20 20.10 -9.47
CA ARG A 172 10.34 20.44 -10.90
C ARG A 172 9.10 21.16 -11.41
N PRO A 173 9.21 22.30 -12.11
CA PRO A 173 8.05 22.99 -12.67
C PRO A 173 7.41 22.16 -13.79
N ARG A 174 6.11 21.86 -13.65
CA ARG A 174 5.30 21.09 -14.62
C ARG A 174 4.08 21.86 -15.13
N GLY A 175 3.90 23.09 -14.65
CA GLY A 175 2.90 24.05 -15.12
C GLY A 175 3.13 25.41 -14.47
N LEU A 176 2.28 26.38 -14.79
CA LEU A 176 2.33 27.73 -14.20
C LEU A 176 0.96 28.41 -14.28
N GLN A 177 0.62 29.19 -13.25
CA GLN A 177 -0.54 30.08 -13.24
C GLN A 177 -0.12 31.54 -13.05
N GLY A 178 -0.86 32.45 -13.68
CA GLY A 178 -0.64 33.89 -13.61
C GLY A 178 -1.84 34.61 -13.02
N ARG A 179 -1.65 35.30 -11.90
CA ARG A 179 -2.64 36.18 -11.28
C ARG A 179 -2.52 37.58 -11.86
N ASP A 180 -3.59 38.09 -12.46
CA ASP A 180 -3.66 39.50 -12.87
C ASP A 180 -3.50 40.41 -11.64
N LEU A 181 -2.55 41.34 -11.72
CA LEU A 181 -2.27 42.33 -10.68
C LEU A 181 -3.10 43.61 -10.87
N THR A 182 -3.68 43.82 -12.05
CA THR A 182 -4.41 45.06 -12.38
C THR A 182 -5.88 45.01 -12.01
N GLY A 183 -6.47 43.81 -11.94
CA GLY A 183 -7.91 43.61 -11.75
C GLY A 183 -8.75 43.90 -13.00
N HIS A 184 -8.13 44.25 -14.13
CA HIS A 184 -8.79 44.56 -15.39
C HIS A 184 -9.05 43.32 -16.26
N CYS A 185 -8.41 42.19 -15.96
CA CYS A 185 -8.65 40.95 -16.69
C CYS A 185 -9.98 40.29 -16.27
N PRO A 186 -10.85 39.86 -17.21
CA PRO A 186 -12.08 39.15 -16.88
C PRO A 186 -11.88 37.86 -16.07
N ALA A 187 -10.68 37.25 -16.17
CA ALA A 187 -10.28 36.09 -15.40
C ALA A 187 -9.12 36.45 -14.47
N ARG A 188 -9.34 36.30 -13.16
CA ARG A 188 -8.34 36.63 -12.12
C ARG A 188 -7.07 35.78 -12.25
N TRP A 189 -7.23 34.48 -12.43
CA TRP A 189 -6.13 33.53 -12.66
C TRP A 189 -6.21 32.98 -14.08
N LEU A 190 -5.09 32.99 -14.80
CA LEU A 190 -4.96 32.32 -16.09
C LEU A 190 -3.85 31.27 -16.04
N SER A 191 -4.06 30.16 -16.72
CA SER A 191 -3.01 29.17 -16.96
C SER A 191 -2.33 29.43 -18.30
N ILE A 192 -1.09 28.98 -18.42
CA ILE A 192 -0.38 28.92 -19.71
C ILE A 192 -1.06 27.91 -20.66
N VAL A 193 -0.93 28.14 -21.96
CA VAL A 193 -1.48 27.31 -23.03
C VAL A 193 -0.72 26.00 -23.10
N SER A 194 -1.43 24.87 -23.13
CA SER A 194 -0.76 23.55 -23.21
C SER A 194 -0.07 23.36 -24.56
N PRO A 195 1.08 22.67 -24.61
CA PRO A 195 1.72 22.29 -25.87
C PRO A 195 0.81 21.34 -26.67
N ASP A 196 0.97 21.31 -27.98
CA ASP A 196 0.16 20.45 -28.86
C ASP A 196 0.29 18.98 -28.43
N GLY A 197 -0.85 18.29 -28.29
CA GLY A 197 -0.91 16.89 -27.87
C GLY A 197 -0.61 16.62 -26.39
N SER A 198 -0.29 17.64 -25.59
CA SER A 198 0.09 17.50 -24.17
C SER A 198 -0.73 18.40 -23.24
N ALA A 199 -0.56 18.25 -21.93
CA ALA A 199 -1.20 19.11 -20.93
C ALA A 199 -0.23 19.45 -19.77
N TRP A 200 -0.22 20.72 -19.36
CA TRP A 200 0.47 21.16 -18.15
C TRP A 200 -0.17 20.56 -16.88
N ALA A 201 0.62 20.48 -15.81
CA ALA A 201 0.17 19.99 -14.52
C ALA A 201 -1.07 20.75 -14.01
N LYS A 202 -1.92 20.02 -13.29
CA LYS A 202 -3.12 20.56 -12.64
C LYS A 202 -2.95 20.71 -11.13
N TYR A 203 -1.78 20.39 -10.61
CA TYR A 203 -1.45 20.60 -9.20
C TYR A 203 -0.04 21.15 -9.11
N GLY A 204 0.28 21.76 -7.98
CA GLY A 204 1.64 22.16 -7.63
C GLY A 204 1.90 21.96 -6.15
N VAL A 205 3.14 21.64 -5.80
CA VAL A 205 3.60 21.45 -4.41
C VAL A 205 4.46 22.65 -4.02
N LEU A 206 4.08 23.32 -2.95
CA LEU A 206 4.82 24.40 -2.31
C LEU A 206 5.35 23.88 -0.97
N ARG A 207 6.64 24.09 -0.70
CA ARG A 207 7.28 23.65 0.54
C ARG A 207 7.52 24.83 1.44
N ALA A 208 7.10 24.76 2.69
CA ALA A 208 7.39 25.79 3.70
C ALA A 208 8.69 25.50 4.46
N ASN A 209 9.14 24.24 4.51
CA ASN A 209 10.35 23.80 5.23
C ASN A 209 10.38 24.18 6.73
N SER A 210 9.21 24.40 7.32
CA SER A 210 9.02 24.74 8.74
C SER A 210 9.15 23.52 9.67
N GLY A 211 9.09 22.30 9.11
CA GLY A 211 9.14 21.04 9.86
C GLY A 211 7.79 20.56 10.39
N TYR A 212 6.66 21.15 9.98
CA TYR A 212 5.35 20.56 10.28
C TYR A 212 5.13 19.27 9.47
N ASP A 213 4.61 18.24 10.14
CA ASP A 213 4.25 16.98 9.50
C ASP A 213 2.97 17.08 8.64
N THR A 214 2.15 18.11 8.90
CA THR A 214 0.88 18.35 8.21
C THR A 214 1.06 19.07 6.86
N VAL A 215 0.39 18.57 5.82
CA VAL A 215 0.31 19.17 4.48
C VAL A 215 -1.10 19.68 4.23
N LEU A 216 -1.25 20.93 3.79
CA LEU A 216 -2.55 21.48 3.38
C LEU A 216 -2.81 21.22 1.89
N ILE A 217 -4.06 20.94 1.52
CA ILE A 217 -4.50 20.88 0.12
C ILE A 217 -5.53 21.98 -0.14
N THR A 218 -5.32 22.79 -1.18
CA THR A 218 -6.17 23.93 -1.51
C THR A 218 -6.68 23.90 -2.96
N GLU A 219 -7.78 24.61 -3.25
CA GLU A 219 -8.39 24.70 -4.59
C GLU A 219 -7.63 25.58 -5.59
N GLY A 220 -6.65 26.33 -5.10
CA GLY A 220 -5.92 27.25 -5.93
C GLY A 220 -4.65 27.79 -5.28
N PRO A 221 -3.85 28.49 -6.10
CA PRO A 221 -2.58 29.07 -5.67
C PRO A 221 -2.77 30.19 -4.64
N GLY A 222 -3.90 30.90 -4.62
CA GLY A 222 -4.13 31.98 -3.65
C GLY A 222 -4.12 31.46 -2.21
N ASP A 223 -5.02 30.52 -1.92
CA ASP A 223 -5.13 29.88 -0.61
C ASP A 223 -3.91 29.05 -0.27
N GLY A 224 -3.28 28.48 -1.31
CA GLY A 224 -2.03 27.77 -1.15
C GLY A 224 -0.90 28.66 -0.65
N LEU A 225 -0.75 29.86 -1.21
CA LEU A 225 0.24 30.84 -0.75
C LEU A 225 -0.09 31.35 0.66
N THR A 226 -1.38 31.56 0.97
CA THR A 226 -1.84 31.95 2.31
C THR A 226 -1.51 30.90 3.37
N GLY A 227 -1.78 29.61 3.10
CA GLY A 227 -1.47 28.52 4.04
C GLY A 227 0.05 28.31 4.22
N LEU A 228 0.81 28.48 3.15
CA LEU A 228 2.26 28.39 3.16
C LEU A 228 2.92 29.53 3.96
N ALA A 229 2.37 30.75 3.90
CA ALA A 229 2.85 31.89 4.67
C ALA A 229 2.76 31.66 6.20
N VAL A 230 1.82 30.81 6.63
CA VAL A 230 1.69 30.37 8.04
C VAL A 230 2.64 29.19 8.37
N GLY A 231 3.30 28.64 7.37
CA GLY A 231 4.37 27.65 7.51
C GLY A 231 3.98 26.24 7.12
N TYR A 232 2.79 25.94 6.58
CA TYR A 232 2.49 24.58 6.15
C TYR A 232 3.05 24.26 4.77
N ASP A 233 3.48 23.02 4.54
CA ASP A 233 3.62 22.51 3.18
C ASP A 233 2.24 22.45 2.51
N VAL A 234 2.17 22.77 1.23
CA VAL A 234 0.90 22.93 0.51
C VAL A 234 0.91 22.19 -0.82
N VAL A 235 -0.20 21.53 -1.14
CA VAL A 235 -0.54 21.08 -2.49
C VAL A 235 -1.71 21.90 -3.02
N MET A 236 -1.45 22.76 -4.01
CA MET A 236 -2.50 23.51 -4.71
C MET A 236 -3.05 22.66 -5.85
N VAL A 237 -4.38 22.55 -5.97
CA VAL A 237 -5.07 21.66 -6.91
C VAL A 237 -6.06 22.43 -7.76
N ARG A 238 -5.97 22.29 -9.09
CA ARG A 238 -6.81 23.03 -10.05
C ARG A 238 -8.09 22.30 -10.43
N GLY A 239 -9.18 22.72 -9.81
CA GLY A 239 -10.56 22.55 -10.29
C GLY A 239 -11.21 21.18 -10.03
N ALA A 240 -12.55 21.18 -10.02
CA ALA A 240 -13.36 20.07 -9.52
C ALA A 240 -13.25 18.73 -10.26
N GLY A 241 -12.64 18.70 -11.44
CA GLY A 241 -12.45 17.48 -12.23
C GLY A 241 -11.31 16.58 -11.76
N LEU A 242 -10.52 17.01 -10.77
CA LEU A 242 -9.33 16.27 -10.30
C LEU A 242 -9.68 14.95 -9.60
N ALA A 243 -10.70 14.98 -8.73
CA ALA A 243 -11.19 13.81 -8.01
C ALA A 243 -11.67 12.67 -8.93
N ARG A 244 -12.01 13.00 -10.20
CA ARG A 244 -12.44 12.03 -11.22
C ARG A 244 -11.27 11.46 -12.04
N ASN A 245 -10.05 11.92 -11.79
CA ASN A 245 -8.85 11.47 -12.50
C ASN A 245 -8.00 10.56 -11.59
N ALA A 246 -8.27 9.26 -11.65
CA ALA A 246 -7.61 8.26 -10.82
C ALA A 246 -6.07 8.26 -10.93
N ALA A 247 -5.51 8.55 -12.12
CA ALA A 247 -4.06 8.60 -12.31
C ALA A 247 -3.43 9.75 -11.50
N LEU A 248 -4.11 10.88 -11.44
CA LEU A 248 -3.66 12.07 -10.71
C LEU A 248 -3.88 11.92 -9.20
N VAL A 249 -4.96 11.28 -8.77
CA VAL A 249 -5.17 10.90 -7.37
C VAL A 249 -4.07 9.93 -6.91
N GLY A 250 -3.70 8.95 -7.75
CA GLY A 250 -2.60 8.03 -7.47
C GLY A 250 -1.24 8.73 -7.35
N GLU A 251 -0.97 9.70 -8.23
CA GLU A 251 0.25 10.53 -8.17
C GLU A 251 0.31 11.36 -6.87
N LEU A 252 -0.80 11.98 -6.49
CA LEU A 252 -0.91 12.72 -5.22
C LEU A 252 -0.73 11.79 -4.02
N ALA A 253 -1.40 10.63 -4.00
CA ALA A 253 -1.27 9.67 -2.91
C ALA A 253 0.17 9.16 -2.74
N ALA A 254 0.84 8.82 -3.85
CA ALA A 254 2.24 8.41 -3.83
C ALA A 254 3.18 9.54 -3.34
N GLY A 255 2.92 10.78 -3.75
CA GLY A 255 3.72 11.93 -3.33
C GLY A 255 3.46 12.35 -1.88
N LEU A 256 2.24 12.21 -1.39
CA LEU A 256 1.84 12.52 -0.02
C LEU A 256 2.35 11.45 0.95
N GLY A 257 2.26 10.17 0.59
CA GLY A 257 2.66 9.04 1.43
C GLY A 257 1.83 8.98 2.72
N ASP A 258 2.49 8.69 3.85
CA ASP A 258 1.85 8.59 5.18
C ASP A 258 1.71 9.94 5.90
N ARG A 259 1.88 11.06 5.19
CA ARG A 259 1.81 12.40 5.81
C ARG A 259 0.39 12.74 6.24
N ASP A 260 0.28 13.57 7.27
CA ASP A 260 -1.00 14.09 7.75
C ASP A 260 -1.53 15.16 6.79
N VAL A 261 -2.68 14.92 6.17
CA VAL A 261 -3.23 15.80 5.12
C VAL A 261 -4.49 16.50 5.61
N VAL A 262 -4.56 17.82 5.41
CA VAL A 262 -5.75 18.63 5.73
C VAL A 262 -6.24 19.35 4.47
N LEU A 263 -7.45 19.07 4.01
CA LEU A 263 -8.05 19.82 2.91
C LEU A 263 -8.65 21.12 3.45
N ALA A 264 -8.28 22.23 2.82
CA ALA A 264 -8.79 23.57 3.07
C ALA A 264 -9.39 24.11 1.78
N GLY A 265 -10.57 23.59 1.41
CA GLY A 265 -11.36 24.11 0.28
C GLY A 265 -12.33 25.20 0.71
N ASP A 266 -12.93 25.84 -0.28
CA ASP A 266 -13.74 27.05 -0.08
C ASP A 266 -15.04 26.70 0.65
N ARG A 267 -15.48 27.54 1.60
CA ARG A 267 -16.73 27.32 2.35
C ARG A 267 -17.96 27.78 1.56
N ASP A 268 -18.12 27.28 0.34
CA ASP A 268 -19.32 27.42 -0.47
C ASP A 268 -19.82 26.05 -0.98
N ASN A 269 -21.00 26.03 -1.62
CA ASN A 269 -21.61 24.77 -2.06
C ASN A 269 -20.78 24.04 -3.14
N ALA A 270 -19.99 24.76 -3.94
CA ALA A 270 -19.17 24.18 -4.99
C ALA A 270 -17.83 23.65 -4.45
N GLY A 271 -17.20 24.41 -3.56
CA GLY A 271 -15.96 24.05 -2.88
C GLY A 271 -16.13 22.92 -1.86
N ALA A 272 -17.26 22.87 -1.15
CA ALA A 272 -17.60 21.74 -0.28
C ALA A 272 -17.72 20.42 -1.09
N ALA A 273 -18.44 20.44 -2.21
CA ALA A 273 -18.59 19.26 -3.06
C ALA A 273 -17.26 18.80 -3.69
N PHE A 274 -16.38 19.73 -4.03
CA PHE A 274 -15.03 19.41 -4.49
C PHE A 274 -14.18 18.80 -3.38
N THR A 275 -14.17 19.43 -2.22
CA THR A 275 -13.41 19.03 -1.03
C THR A 275 -13.80 17.61 -0.60
N ASP A 276 -15.11 17.32 -0.56
CA ASP A 276 -15.60 15.98 -0.22
C ASP A 276 -15.18 14.94 -1.26
N ALA A 277 -15.34 15.23 -2.56
CA ALA A 277 -14.96 14.30 -3.61
C ALA A 277 -13.45 14.00 -3.64
N LEU A 278 -12.61 15.02 -3.39
CA LEU A 278 -11.17 14.84 -3.33
C LEU A 278 -10.74 14.12 -2.04
N ALA A 279 -11.36 14.43 -0.90
CA ALA A 279 -11.12 13.73 0.35
C ALA A 279 -11.45 12.24 0.21
N ASP A 280 -12.61 11.90 -0.36
CA ASP A 280 -13.02 10.52 -0.62
C ASP A 280 -12.02 9.78 -1.51
N ALA A 281 -11.58 10.43 -2.60
CA ALA A 281 -10.66 9.83 -3.56
C ALA A 281 -9.28 9.57 -2.94
N LEU A 282 -8.77 10.50 -2.13
CA LEU A 282 -7.48 10.37 -1.44
C LEU A 282 -7.53 9.32 -0.32
N VAL A 283 -8.60 9.27 0.47
CA VAL A 283 -8.80 8.23 1.49
C VAL A 283 -8.89 6.84 0.86
N ARG A 284 -9.64 6.70 -0.24
CA ARG A 284 -9.69 5.44 -1.02
C ARG A 284 -8.35 5.06 -1.62
N ALA A 285 -7.46 6.03 -1.85
CA ALA A 285 -6.08 5.81 -2.31
C ALA A 285 -5.08 5.57 -1.16
N GLY A 286 -5.56 5.50 0.10
CA GLY A 286 -4.75 5.18 1.27
C GLY A 286 -4.13 6.37 2.00
N VAL A 287 -4.56 7.61 1.71
CA VAL A 287 -4.06 8.82 2.37
C VAL A 287 -4.94 9.16 3.58
N MET A 288 -4.32 9.47 4.73
CA MET A 288 -5.03 9.99 5.89
C MET A 288 -5.44 11.45 5.65
N VAL A 289 -6.74 11.72 5.63
CA VAL A 289 -7.28 13.04 5.29
C VAL A 289 -8.12 13.61 6.43
N ARG A 290 -7.93 14.89 6.74
CA ARG A 290 -8.75 15.70 7.64
C ARG A 290 -9.34 16.89 6.87
N LYS A 291 -10.46 17.44 7.31
CA LYS A 291 -11.09 18.62 6.65
C LYS A 291 -11.06 19.83 7.54
N LEU A 292 -10.56 20.94 7.02
CA LEU A 292 -10.56 22.23 7.71
C LEU A 292 -11.94 22.87 7.60
N GLU A 293 -12.50 23.34 8.72
CA GLU A 293 -13.68 24.21 8.69
C GLU A 293 -13.23 25.68 8.72
N ILE A 294 -13.44 26.40 7.60
CA ILE A 294 -13.18 27.85 7.53
C ILE A 294 -14.28 28.59 8.31
N PRO A 295 -13.99 29.50 9.27
CA PRO A 295 -15.01 30.02 10.20
C PRO A 295 -16.18 30.78 9.58
N HIS A 296 -15.99 31.42 8.43
CA HIS A 296 -17.00 32.26 7.80
C HIS A 296 -17.52 31.63 6.50
N ALA A 297 -18.84 31.58 6.34
CA ALA A 297 -19.45 31.03 5.12
C ALA A 297 -19.13 31.91 3.90
N GLY A 298 -18.76 31.27 2.80
CA GLY A 298 -18.34 31.92 1.55
C GLY A 298 -16.89 32.40 1.51
N ASP A 299 -16.14 32.25 2.60
CA ASP A 299 -14.72 32.59 2.62
C ASP A 299 -13.85 31.42 2.11
N ASP A 300 -12.77 31.79 1.41
CA ASP A 300 -11.58 30.97 1.21
C ASP A 300 -10.53 31.29 2.32
N LEU A 301 -9.36 30.62 2.32
CA LEU A 301 -8.31 30.91 3.33
C LEU A 301 -7.82 32.36 3.22
N THR A 302 -7.74 32.86 2.01
CA THR A 302 -7.22 34.20 1.72
C THR A 302 -8.18 35.29 2.20
N ASP A 303 -9.48 35.07 2.09
CA ASP A 303 -10.54 35.95 2.55
C ASP A 303 -10.69 35.90 4.08
N TRP A 304 -10.50 34.73 4.70
CA TRP A 304 -10.39 34.62 6.16
C TRP A 304 -9.20 35.45 6.67
N ARG A 305 -8.01 35.31 6.06
CA ARG A 305 -6.85 36.15 6.40
C ARG A 305 -7.15 37.63 6.24
N LYS A 306 -7.84 38.03 5.18
CA LYS A 306 -8.16 39.45 4.91
C LYS A 306 -8.95 40.11 6.04
N ARG A 307 -9.76 39.36 6.79
CA ARG A 307 -10.57 39.90 7.88
C ARG A 307 -9.73 40.35 9.07
N ASP A 308 -8.77 39.51 9.46
CA ASP A 308 -7.83 39.80 10.55
C ASP A 308 -6.46 39.15 10.26
N PRO A 309 -5.57 39.86 9.53
CA PRO A 309 -4.27 39.32 9.16
C PRO A 309 -3.37 38.99 10.34
N GLU A 310 -3.52 39.66 11.48
CA GLU A 310 -2.68 39.48 12.66
C GLU A 310 -3.09 38.24 13.46
N ALA A 311 -4.40 38.00 13.63
CA ALA A 311 -4.92 36.83 14.33
C ALA A 311 -4.86 35.54 13.48
N PHE A 312 -4.98 35.67 12.16
CA PHE A 312 -5.14 34.55 11.23
C PHE A 312 -4.13 33.40 11.40
N PRO A 313 -2.80 33.61 11.53
CA PRO A 313 -1.86 32.50 11.69
C PRO A 313 -2.18 31.63 12.91
N GLY A 314 -2.48 32.25 14.05
CA GLY A 314 -2.83 31.55 15.29
C GLY A 314 -4.16 30.81 15.17
N GLU A 315 -5.15 31.42 14.52
CA GLU A 315 -6.45 30.81 14.28
C GLU A 315 -6.37 29.63 13.31
N LEU A 316 -5.59 29.74 12.23
CA LEU A 316 -5.37 28.65 11.27
C LEU A 316 -4.67 27.47 11.95
N HIS A 317 -3.64 27.70 12.78
CA HIS A 317 -3.03 26.62 13.56
C HIS A 317 -4.01 25.95 14.54
N ALA A 318 -4.92 26.71 15.15
CA ALA A 318 -5.95 26.16 16.01
C ALA A 318 -6.97 25.32 15.22
N ALA A 319 -7.41 25.81 14.06
CA ALA A 319 -8.36 25.13 13.20
C ALA A 319 -7.76 23.86 12.57
N VAL A 320 -6.52 23.90 12.08
CA VAL A 320 -5.80 22.73 11.55
C VAL A 320 -5.64 21.66 12.63
N ARG A 321 -5.34 22.01 13.88
CA ARG A 321 -5.26 21.04 14.99
C ARG A 321 -6.61 20.42 15.35
N ARG A 322 -7.71 21.16 15.16
CA ARG A 322 -9.08 20.69 15.45
C ARG A 322 -9.77 20.04 14.26
N ALA A 323 -9.16 20.10 13.07
CA ALA A 323 -9.74 19.56 11.83
C ALA A 323 -10.07 18.06 12.01
N PRO A 324 -11.35 17.67 11.91
CA PRO A 324 -11.75 16.29 12.09
C PRO A 324 -11.20 15.39 10.98
N LEU A 325 -10.94 14.14 11.34
CA LEU A 325 -10.62 13.08 10.37
C LEU A 325 -11.79 12.89 9.42
N HIS A 326 -11.51 12.93 8.12
CA HIS A 326 -12.45 12.56 7.09
C HIS A 326 -12.51 11.04 7.01
N ALA A 327 -13.40 10.46 7.80
CA ALA A 327 -13.76 9.07 7.63
C ALA A 327 -14.59 8.96 6.35
N VAL A 328 -14.08 8.19 5.39
CA VAL A 328 -14.94 7.61 4.38
C VAL A 328 -15.50 6.36 5.03
N ASP A 329 -16.79 6.38 5.37
CA ASP A 329 -17.46 5.13 5.66
C ASP A 329 -17.32 4.27 4.41
N PHE A 330 -16.56 3.19 4.51
CA PHE A 330 -16.66 2.10 3.53
C PHE A 330 -18.08 1.50 3.55
N GLU A 331 -18.92 1.95 4.50
CA GLU A 331 -20.35 1.68 4.73
C GLU A 331 -21.17 2.98 4.86
N ALA A 332 -21.42 3.74 3.80
CA ALA A 332 -22.55 4.70 3.76
C ALA A 332 -22.89 5.16 2.33
N GLN A 333 -23.40 4.24 1.50
CA GLN A 333 -24.73 4.57 0.98
C GLN A 333 -25.71 4.10 2.05
N PRO A 334 -26.83 4.79 2.32
CA PRO A 334 -27.79 4.26 3.25
C PRO A 334 -28.28 2.92 2.70
N GLU A 335 -27.84 1.82 3.31
CA GLU A 335 -28.65 0.62 3.31
C GLU A 335 -29.93 1.01 4.07
N PRO A 336 -31.12 0.76 3.51
CA PRO A 336 -32.31 0.82 4.31
C PRO A 336 -32.09 -0.17 5.46
N VAL A 337 -32.32 0.29 6.69
CA VAL A 337 -32.49 -0.61 7.82
C VAL A 337 -33.58 -1.60 7.40
N LEU A 338 -33.19 -2.82 7.05
CA LEU A 338 -34.13 -3.92 7.04
C LEU A 338 -34.36 -4.24 8.50
N ASN A 339 -35.39 -3.61 9.07
CA ASN A 339 -36.06 -4.26 10.18
C ASN A 339 -36.48 -5.63 9.67
N ASP A 340 -36.23 -6.69 10.45
CA ASP A 340 -36.72 -8.03 10.11
C ASP A 340 -38.26 -8.08 9.98
N ASP A 341 -38.96 -7.02 10.40
CA ASP A 341 -40.41 -6.82 10.22
C ASP A 341 -40.78 -6.20 8.85
N ASP A 342 -39.82 -5.70 8.05
CA ASP A 342 -40.06 -5.06 6.74
C ASP A 342 -39.77 -5.99 5.53
N GLN A 343 -39.40 -7.27 5.75
CA GLN A 343 -39.17 -8.23 4.65
C GLN A 343 -40.45 -8.62 3.88
N GLU A 344 -41.63 -8.10 4.27
CA GLU A 344 -42.89 -8.30 3.55
C GLU A 344 -43.37 -7.08 2.72
N GLU A 345 -42.72 -5.92 2.76
CA GLU A 345 -43.20 -4.71 2.06
C GLU A 345 -42.20 -4.12 1.05
N THR A 346 -42.09 -4.74 -0.13
CA THR A 346 -42.06 -4.10 -1.47
C THR A 346 -41.73 -5.12 -2.58
N ALA A 347 -42.58 -6.15 -2.74
CA ALA A 347 -42.55 -7.03 -3.91
C ALA A 347 -43.10 -6.31 -5.17
N GLY A 348 -42.40 -5.27 -5.62
CA GLY A 348 -42.63 -4.65 -6.92
C GLY A 348 -42.12 -5.54 -8.06
N VAL A 349 -42.87 -5.62 -9.14
CA VAL A 349 -42.50 -6.30 -10.39
C VAL A 349 -41.22 -5.65 -10.94
N LEU A 350 -40.15 -6.42 -11.14
CA LEU A 350 -38.86 -5.88 -11.59
C LEU A 350 -38.91 -5.49 -13.07
N PRO A 351 -38.29 -4.37 -13.49
CA PRO A 351 -38.37 -3.94 -14.89
C PRO A 351 -37.73 -4.94 -15.85
N LEU A 352 -38.26 -5.02 -17.09
CA LEU A 352 -37.73 -5.86 -18.18
C LEU A 352 -36.50 -5.18 -18.82
N THR A 353 -35.38 -5.16 -18.09
CA THR A 353 -34.11 -4.53 -18.49
C THR A 353 -32.92 -5.38 -18.06
N ASP A 354 -31.71 -5.06 -18.56
CA ASP A 354 -30.49 -5.78 -18.15
C ASP A 354 -30.18 -5.58 -16.65
N LEU A 355 -30.48 -4.39 -16.09
CA LEU A 355 -30.40 -4.13 -14.64
C LEU A 355 -31.45 -4.93 -13.86
N GLY A 356 -32.71 -4.92 -14.30
CA GLY A 356 -33.76 -5.70 -13.65
C GLY A 356 -33.50 -7.21 -13.71
N ASN A 357 -32.80 -7.70 -14.73
CA ASN A 357 -32.33 -9.08 -14.77
C ASN A 357 -31.19 -9.34 -13.78
N ALA A 358 -30.27 -8.39 -13.59
CA ALA A 358 -29.21 -8.48 -12.59
C ALA A 358 -29.79 -8.49 -11.17
N GLU A 359 -30.82 -7.69 -10.89
CA GLU A 359 -31.55 -7.70 -9.62
C GLU A 359 -32.26 -9.03 -9.37
N ARG A 360 -32.88 -9.63 -10.40
CA ARG A 360 -33.43 -10.99 -10.31
C ARG A 360 -32.35 -12.02 -9.94
N LEU A 361 -31.18 -11.94 -10.57
CA LEU A 361 -30.05 -12.81 -10.26
C LEU A 361 -29.54 -12.61 -8.82
N PHE A 362 -29.42 -11.37 -8.37
CA PHE A 362 -29.01 -11.06 -7.00
C PHE A 362 -30.01 -11.62 -5.97
N ARG A 363 -31.32 -11.44 -6.20
CA ARG A 363 -32.39 -11.99 -5.35
C ARG A 363 -32.36 -13.52 -5.33
N GLN A 364 -32.22 -14.16 -6.49
CA GLN A 364 -32.14 -15.63 -6.57
C GLN A 364 -30.92 -16.19 -5.83
N LEU A 365 -29.81 -15.45 -5.80
CA LEU A 365 -28.60 -15.80 -5.06
C LEU A 365 -28.68 -15.42 -3.57
N GLY A 366 -29.79 -14.86 -3.09
CA GLY A 366 -29.97 -14.43 -1.69
C GLY A 366 -29.05 -13.28 -1.28
N GLY A 367 -28.60 -12.46 -2.23
CA GLY A 367 -27.58 -11.43 -1.98
C GLY A 367 -26.16 -11.98 -1.75
N HIS A 368 -25.96 -13.28 -1.95
CA HIS A 368 -24.75 -13.98 -1.58
C HIS A 368 -23.77 -14.20 -2.75
N VAL A 369 -23.49 -13.11 -3.46
CA VAL A 369 -22.50 -13.06 -4.54
C VAL A 369 -21.60 -11.85 -4.34
N ARG A 370 -20.29 -12.04 -4.57
CA ARG A 370 -19.31 -10.96 -4.60
C ARG A 370 -18.53 -11.01 -5.91
N MET A 371 -18.36 -9.86 -6.54
CA MET A 371 -17.58 -9.66 -7.76
C MET A 371 -16.33 -8.88 -7.38
N VAL A 372 -15.17 -9.54 -7.48
CA VAL A 372 -13.91 -8.96 -7.01
C VAL A 372 -12.97 -8.74 -8.18
N PRO A 373 -12.65 -7.47 -8.52
CA PRO A 373 -11.76 -7.17 -9.64
C PRO A 373 -10.42 -7.91 -9.52
N GLY A 374 -10.00 -8.57 -10.60
CA GLY A 374 -8.75 -9.35 -10.64
C GLY A 374 -8.79 -10.71 -9.93
N ALA A 375 -9.72 -10.93 -8.98
CA ALA A 375 -9.88 -12.20 -8.27
C ALA A 375 -11.09 -13.03 -8.73
N GLY A 376 -12.07 -12.45 -9.41
CA GLY A 376 -13.20 -13.17 -10.00
C GLY A 376 -14.44 -13.19 -9.10
N VAL A 377 -15.26 -14.25 -9.24
CA VAL A 377 -16.57 -14.35 -8.60
C VAL A 377 -16.49 -15.20 -7.34
N PHE A 378 -17.10 -14.73 -6.25
CA PHE A 378 -17.23 -15.47 -5.01
C PHE A 378 -18.71 -15.67 -4.68
N LYS A 379 -19.05 -16.87 -4.22
CA LYS A 379 -20.40 -17.21 -3.75
C LYS A 379 -20.33 -17.75 -2.33
N TRP A 380 -21.29 -17.35 -1.51
CA TRP A 380 -21.46 -17.95 -0.19
C TRP A 380 -21.90 -19.41 -0.34
N ARG A 381 -21.26 -20.31 0.41
CA ARG A 381 -21.61 -21.74 0.44
C ARG A 381 -22.28 -22.17 1.75
N GLY A 382 -22.89 -21.22 2.47
CA GLY A 382 -23.50 -21.44 3.78
C GLY A 382 -22.55 -21.31 4.97
N ARG A 383 -21.22 -21.35 4.74
CA ARG A 383 -20.19 -21.30 5.79
C ARG A 383 -19.01 -20.39 5.46
N CYS A 384 -18.63 -20.33 4.18
CA CYS A 384 -17.59 -19.44 3.71
C CYS A 384 -17.88 -18.96 2.29
N TRP A 385 -17.21 -17.90 1.90
CA TRP A 385 -17.15 -17.40 0.54
C TRP A 385 -16.13 -18.20 -0.26
N ALA A 386 -16.60 -18.87 -1.29
CA ALA A 386 -15.74 -19.64 -2.17
C ALA A 386 -15.67 -18.98 -3.53
N GLN A 387 -14.45 -18.86 -4.06
CA GLN A 387 -14.27 -18.51 -5.46
C GLN A 387 -14.95 -19.57 -6.34
N VAL A 388 -15.68 -19.11 -7.34
CA VAL A 388 -16.32 -19.97 -8.34
C VAL A 388 -15.87 -19.54 -9.73
N PRO A 389 -15.79 -20.48 -10.70
CA PRO A 389 -15.55 -20.11 -12.09
C PRO A 389 -16.72 -19.25 -12.59
N THR A 390 -16.45 -18.29 -13.47
CA THR A 390 -17.46 -17.39 -14.05
C THR A 390 -18.59 -18.17 -14.74
N GLU A 391 -18.28 -19.34 -15.28
CA GLU A 391 -19.23 -20.29 -15.87
C GLU A 391 -20.30 -20.74 -14.88
N ALA A 392 -19.97 -20.85 -13.59
CA ALA A 392 -20.95 -21.18 -12.56
C ALA A 392 -21.99 -20.07 -12.39
N LEU A 393 -21.55 -18.80 -12.47
CA LEU A 393 -22.45 -17.64 -12.45
C LEU A 393 -23.34 -17.59 -13.70
N TYR A 394 -22.82 -17.96 -14.86
CA TYR A 394 -23.64 -18.06 -16.08
C TYR A 394 -24.70 -19.16 -16.00
N ALA A 395 -24.47 -20.24 -15.24
CA ALA A 395 -25.51 -21.23 -14.98
C ALA A 395 -26.67 -20.64 -14.15
N ASP A 396 -26.35 -19.82 -13.14
CA ASP A 396 -27.37 -19.11 -12.36
C ASP A 396 -28.15 -18.11 -13.23
N VAL A 397 -27.48 -17.35 -14.11
CA VAL A 397 -28.12 -16.46 -15.10
C VAL A 397 -29.14 -17.21 -15.95
N ARG A 398 -28.79 -18.39 -16.48
CA ARG A 398 -29.71 -19.19 -17.30
C ARG A 398 -30.93 -19.64 -16.51
N ARG A 399 -30.75 -19.99 -15.23
CA ARG A 399 -31.86 -20.35 -14.34
C ARG A 399 -32.81 -19.16 -14.13
N VAL A 400 -32.28 -17.97 -13.86
CA VAL A 400 -33.07 -16.71 -13.77
C VAL A 400 -33.89 -16.47 -15.03
N VAL A 401 -33.26 -16.55 -16.21
CA VAL A 401 -33.96 -16.32 -17.50
C VAL A 401 -35.07 -17.33 -17.73
N LYS A 402 -34.88 -18.58 -17.28
CA LYS A 402 -35.91 -19.63 -17.38
C LYS A 402 -37.09 -19.35 -16.43
N GLU A 403 -36.82 -19.04 -15.17
CA GLU A 403 -37.85 -18.78 -14.14
C GLU A 403 -38.62 -17.48 -14.40
N MET A 404 -37.99 -16.49 -15.04
CA MET A 404 -38.63 -15.24 -15.44
C MET A 404 -39.84 -15.42 -16.36
N ALA A 405 -39.94 -16.55 -17.10
CA ALA A 405 -41.08 -16.82 -17.96
C ALA A 405 -42.41 -16.95 -17.18
N ASP A 406 -42.32 -17.32 -15.90
CA ASP A 406 -43.47 -17.53 -15.01
C ASP A 406 -43.71 -16.34 -14.05
N GLU A 407 -42.98 -15.23 -14.23
CA GLU A 407 -43.07 -14.06 -13.34
C GLU A 407 -44.39 -13.29 -13.52
N PRO A 408 -45.20 -13.12 -12.45
CA PRO A 408 -46.46 -12.40 -12.54
C PRO A 408 -46.24 -10.88 -12.66
N GLY A 409 -47.25 -10.17 -13.18
CA GLY A 409 -47.28 -8.70 -13.18
C GLY A 409 -46.73 -8.01 -14.44
N HIS A 410 -46.25 -8.78 -15.41
CA HIS A 410 -45.95 -8.28 -16.77
C HIS A 410 -46.97 -8.75 -17.80
N GLU A 411 -47.15 -7.97 -18.87
CA GLU A 411 -47.91 -8.44 -20.03
C GLU A 411 -47.23 -9.67 -20.66
N PRO A 412 -47.94 -10.79 -20.88
CA PRO A 412 -47.34 -12.05 -21.33
C PRO A 412 -46.51 -11.95 -22.61
N GLU A 413 -46.96 -11.15 -23.59
CA GLU A 413 -46.24 -10.97 -24.85
C GLU A 413 -44.92 -10.22 -24.66
N LYS A 414 -44.90 -9.17 -23.82
CA LYS A 414 -43.68 -8.40 -23.51
C LYS A 414 -42.69 -9.23 -22.72
N LEU A 415 -43.18 -10.01 -21.75
CA LEU A 415 -42.38 -10.92 -20.94
C LEU A 415 -41.74 -12.02 -21.81
N SER A 416 -42.54 -12.70 -22.65
CA SER A 416 -42.04 -13.73 -23.56
C SER A 416 -40.96 -13.19 -24.51
N LYS A 417 -41.14 -11.98 -25.05
CA LYS A 417 -40.14 -11.34 -25.92
C LYS A 417 -38.86 -11.00 -25.14
N HIS A 418 -38.98 -10.52 -23.91
CA HIS A 418 -37.84 -10.20 -23.06
C HIS A 418 -37.06 -11.44 -22.64
N VAL A 419 -37.74 -12.54 -22.31
CA VAL A 419 -37.12 -13.84 -21.98
C VAL A 419 -36.30 -14.36 -23.16
N LEU A 420 -36.86 -14.33 -24.39
CA LEU A 420 -36.12 -14.73 -25.59
C LEU A 420 -34.89 -13.84 -25.86
N ASN A 421 -35.04 -12.52 -25.70
CA ASN A 421 -33.92 -11.59 -25.84
C ASN A 421 -32.84 -11.80 -24.78
N SER A 422 -33.22 -12.12 -23.54
CA SER A 422 -32.30 -12.33 -22.41
C SER A 422 -31.42 -13.58 -22.55
N GLN A 423 -31.75 -14.48 -23.49
CA GLN A 423 -30.92 -15.65 -23.82
C GLN A 423 -29.75 -15.33 -24.76
N GLN A 424 -29.71 -14.15 -25.36
CA GLN A 424 -28.62 -13.75 -26.26
C GLN A 424 -27.30 -13.56 -25.48
N ALA A 425 -26.16 -13.96 -26.07
CA ALA A 425 -24.87 -13.97 -25.39
C ALA A 425 -24.43 -12.59 -24.85
N ASN A 426 -24.67 -11.52 -25.62
CA ASN A 426 -24.42 -10.14 -25.19
C ASN A 426 -25.32 -9.72 -24.02
N LYS A 427 -26.55 -10.24 -23.92
CA LYS A 427 -27.49 -9.97 -22.82
C LYS A 427 -27.15 -10.72 -21.55
N VAL A 428 -26.72 -11.98 -21.68
CA VAL A 428 -26.16 -12.77 -20.57
C VAL A 428 -24.93 -12.06 -19.99
N LYS A 429 -24.01 -11.60 -20.86
CA LYS A 429 -22.85 -10.82 -20.43
C LYS A 429 -23.28 -9.50 -19.78
N GLY A 430 -24.19 -8.76 -20.39
CA GLY A 430 -24.72 -7.49 -19.86
C GLY A 430 -25.33 -7.65 -18.47
N MET A 431 -26.04 -8.74 -18.20
CA MET A 431 -26.58 -9.03 -16.87
C MET A 431 -25.48 -9.20 -15.81
N VAL A 432 -24.42 -9.95 -16.13
CA VAL A 432 -23.28 -10.14 -15.21
C VAL A 432 -22.49 -8.85 -15.02
N ASP A 433 -22.30 -8.05 -16.07
CA ASP A 433 -21.65 -6.74 -15.97
C ASP A 433 -22.47 -5.80 -15.06
N MET A 434 -23.79 -5.75 -15.25
CA MET A 434 -24.70 -4.92 -14.43
C MET A 434 -24.81 -5.41 -12.98
N LEU A 435 -24.60 -6.71 -12.71
CA LEU A 435 -24.58 -7.25 -11.35
C LEU A 435 -23.56 -6.52 -10.46
N THR A 436 -22.43 -6.06 -11.03
CA THR A 436 -21.41 -5.32 -10.28
C THR A 436 -21.88 -3.93 -9.80
N SER A 437 -22.95 -3.40 -10.37
CA SER A 437 -23.56 -2.13 -9.97
C SER A 437 -24.54 -2.25 -8.79
N ILE A 438 -24.87 -3.48 -8.37
CA ILE A 438 -25.76 -3.72 -7.23
C ILE A 438 -24.97 -3.56 -5.92
N PRO A 439 -25.46 -2.78 -4.94
CA PRO A 439 -24.85 -2.65 -3.62
C PRO A 439 -24.59 -4.01 -2.97
N GLY A 440 -23.45 -4.15 -2.29
CA GLY A 440 -23.02 -5.40 -1.68
C GLY A 440 -22.50 -6.45 -2.66
N VAL A 441 -22.60 -6.30 -3.99
CA VAL A 441 -21.97 -7.25 -4.94
C VAL A 441 -20.49 -6.94 -5.14
N TYR A 442 -20.13 -5.69 -5.33
CA TYR A 442 -18.73 -5.32 -5.48
C TYR A 442 -17.96 -5.54 -4.17
N ALA A 443 -16.82 -6.23 -4.23
CA ALA A 443 -15.91 -6.37 -3.09
C ALA A 443 -14.45 -6.26 -3.54
N THR A 444 -13.57 -5.91 -2.62
CA THR A 444 -12.12 -5.98 -2.82
C THR A 444 -11.56 -7.22 -2.14
N VAL A 445 -10.39 -7.68 -2.56
CA VAL A 445 -9.83 -8.91 -1.98
C VAL A 445 -9.47 -8.72 -0.50
N ASP A 446 -9.15 -7.50 -0.08
CA ASP A 446 -8.75 -7.21 1.30
C ASP A 446 -9.93 -7.16 2.28
N GLN A 447 -11.17 -7.16 1.77
CA GLN A 447 -12.36 -7.34 2.60
C GLN A 447 -12.52 -8.79 3.06
N PHE A 448 -11.96 -9.76 2.34
CA PHE A 448 -12.03 -11.17 2.74
C PHE A 448 -11.02 -11.49 3.84
N ASP A 449 -11.47 -12.28 4.82
CA ASP A 449 -10.67 -12.69 5.98
C ASP A 449 -10.07 -11.51 6.78
N ALA A 450 -10.72 -10.34 6.73
CA ALA A 450 -10.24 -9.10 7.34
C ALA A 450 -10.33 -9.09 8.89
N ARG A 451 -11.02 -10.06 9.48
CA ARG A 451 -11.20 -10.24 10.93
C ARG A 451 -10.33 -11.40 11.45
N PRO A 452 -9.03 -11.19 11.72
CA PRO A 452 -8.13 -12.25 12.19
C PRO A 452 -8.52 -12.83 13.56
N ASP A 453 -9.23 -12.05 14.37
CA ASP A 453 -9.84 -12.47 15.64
C ASP A 453 -10.94 -13.52 15.48
N LEU A 454 -11.46 -13.73 14.27
CA LEU A 454 -12.43 -14.79 13.98
C LEU A 454 -11.76 -16.00 13.33
N LEU A 455 -12.20 -17.21 13.67
CA LEU A 455 -11.87 -18.43 12.94
C LEU A 455 -13.13 -19.24 12.69
N ALA A 456 -13.44 -19.47 11.41
CA ALA A 456 -14.53 -20.33 11.02
C ALA A 456 -14.15 -21.81 11.18
N PHE A 457 -15.00 -22.57 11.87
CA PHE A 457 -15.00 -24.03 11.98
C PHE A 457 -16.20 -24.59 11.22
N ARG A 458 -16.25 -25.91 11.03
CA ARG A 458 -17.32 -26.56 10.24
C ARG A 458 -18.73 -26.23 10.76
N ASN A 459 -18.91 -26.12 12.08
CA ASN A 459 -20.19 -25.88 12.74
C ASN A 459 -20.44 -24.42 13.17
N ALA A 460 -19.41 -23.57 13.28
CA ALA A 460 -19.56 -22.21 13.83
C ALA A 460 -18.39 -21.29 13.45
N VAL A 461 -18.57 -19.98 13.62
CA VAL A 461 -17.48 -19.00 13.66
C VAL A 461 -17.14 -18.70 15.12
N VAL A 462 -15.86 -18.79 15.46
CA VAL A 462 -15.36 -18.62 16.83
C VAL A 462 -14.58 -17.32 16.94
N ASP A 463 -14.92 -16.48 17.92
CA ASP A 463 -14.08 -15.36 18.32
C ASP A 463 -12.92 -15.88 19.18
N LEU A 464 -11.69 -15.79 18.67
CA LEU A 464 -10.48 -16.31 19.28
C LEU A 464 -10.06 -15.55 20.56
N ARG A 465 -10.60 -14.36 20.81
CA ARG A 465 -10.36 -13.61 22.05
C ARG A 465 -11.14 -14.18 23.22
N THR A 466 -12.34 -14.70 22.95
CA THR A 466 -13.29 -15.13 23.99
C THR A 466 -13.59 -16.63 23.97
N GLY A 467 -13.35 -17.31 22.85
CA GLY A 467 -13.78 -18.69 22.59
C GLY A 467 -15.28 -18.83 22.30
N GLN A 468 -16.03 -17.73 22.18
CA GLN A 468 -17.46 -17.78 21.91
C GLN A 468 -17.72 -18.17 20.45
N ALA A 469 -18.62 -19.13 20.27
CA ALA A 469 -19.03 -19.63 18.97
C ALA A 469 -20.40 -19.07 18.58
N ARG A 470 -20.57 -18.69 17.31
CA ARG A 470 -21.84 -18.27 16.74
C ARG A 470 -22.06 -18.87 15.34
N PRO A 471 -23.30 -18.86 14.82
CA PRO A 471 -23.57 -19.28 13.44
C PRO A 471 -22.74 -18.51 12.41
N HIS A 472 -22.53 -19.16 11.27
CA HIS A 472 -21.84 -18.54 10.13
C HIS A 472 -22.64 -17.36 9.58
N ASP A 473 -21.94 -16.24 9.37
CA ASP A 473 -22.51 -15.03 8.80
C ASP A 473 -21.77 -14.65 7.51
N PRO A 474 -22.46 -14.50 6.37
CA PRO A 474 -21.85 -13.96 5.14
C PRO A 474 -21.13 -12.63 5.33
N ALA A 475 -21.53 -11.80 6.30
CA ALA A 475 -20.89 -10.52 6.60
C ALA A 475 -19.47 -10.66 7.16
N ASP A 476 -19.10 -11.84 7.69
CA ASP A 476 -17.74 -12.09 8.18
C ASP A 476 -16.70 -12.25 7.07
N THR A 477 -17.15 -12.37 5.82
CA THR A 477 -16.29 -12.49 4.64
C THR A 477 -15.17 -13.54 4.78
N ASN A 478 -15.41 -14.61 5.53
CA ASN A 478 -14.47 -15.73 5.66
C ASN A 478 -14.38 -16.50 4.33
N THR A 479 -13.17 -16.79 3.83
CA THR A 479 -12.98 -17.56 2.59
C THR A 479 -12.68 -19.03 2.82
N PHE A 480 -12.39 -19.39 4.07
CA PHE A 480 -12.16 -20.77 4.48
C PHE A 480 -12.81 -21.03 5.85
N TYR A 481 -12.94 -22.31 6.17
CA TYR A 481 -13.24 -22.78 7.52
C TYR A 481 -12.38 -24.01 7.79
N VAL A 482 -12.09 -24.24 9.07
CA VAL A 482 -11.39 -25.43 9.56
C VAL A 482 -12.35 -26.63 9.51
N ASP A 483 -11.96 -27.73 8.88
CA ASP A 483 -12.81 -28.92 8.71
C ASP A 483 -12.91 -29.80 9.99
N VAL A 484 -13.14 -29.16 11.13
CA VAL A 484 -13.34 -29.74 12.46
C VAL A 484 -14.52 -29.03 13.11
N ASP A 485 -15.35 -29.76 13.86
CA ASP A 485 -16.40 -29.14 14.66
C ASP A 485 -15.78 -28.56 15.95
N TYR A 486 -16.06 -27.29 16.21
CA TYR A 486 -15.62 -26.66 17.44
C TYR A 486 -16.54 -27.04 18.59
N ASN A 487 -15.96 -27.68 19.60
CA ASN A 487 -16.59 -27.93 20.89
C ASN A 487 -15.66 -27.40 22.00
N PRO A 488 -16.03 -26.31 22.70
CA PRO A 488 -15.16 -25.70 23.71
C PRO A 488 -14.84 -26.62 24.90
N THR A 489 -15.66 -27.65 25.12
CA THR A 489 -15.51 -28.64 26.20
C THR A 489 -14.79 -29.92 25.78
N ALA A 490 -14.45 -30.07 24.49
CA ALA A 490 -13.72 -31.23 24.01
C ALA A 490 -12.33 -31.29 24.66
N GLN A 491 -11.92 -32.50 25.02
CA GLN A 491 -10.63 -32.79 25.66
C GLN A 491 -9.72 -33.51 24.68
N ALA A 492 -8.41 -33.33 24.84
CA ALA A 492 -7.39 -34.05 24.10
C ALA A 492 -6.34 -34.65 25.07
N PRO A 493 -6.73 -35.62 25.92
CA PRO A 493 -5.87 -36.14 26.97
C PRO A 493 -4.60 -36.82 26.42
N ARG A 494 -4.67 -37.51 25.27
CA ARG A 494 -3.47 -38.11 24.66
C ARG A 494 -2.54 -37.03 24.11
N TRP A 495 -3.08 -35.98 23.48
CA TRP A 495 -2.34 -34.81 23.00
C TRP A 495 -1.61 -34.10 24.14
N GLU A 496 -2.31 -33.75 25.20
CA GLU A 496 -1.71 -33.06 26.35
C GLU A 496 -0.65 -33.93 27.04
N ARG A 497 -0.87 -35.24 27.13
CA ARG A 497 0.14 -36.17 27.63
C ARG A 497 1.36 -36.24 26.71
N PHE A 498 1.16 -36.29 25.39
CA PHE A 498 2.22 -36.29 24.39
C PHE A 498 3.15 -35.07 24.53
N LEU A 499 2.60 -33.87 24.72
CA LEU A 499 3.41 -32.66 24.92
C LEU A 499 4.29 -32.74 26.18
N LYS A 500 3.77 -33.32 27.27
CA LYS A 500 4.53 -33.55 28.51
C LYS A 500 5.60 -34.63 28.32
N GLU A 501 5.27 -35.71 27.61
CA GLU A 501 6.20 -36.80 27.28
C GLU A 501 7.40 -36.28 26.45
N CYS A 502 7.18 -35.33 25.54
CA CYS A 502 8.23 -34.73 24.71
C CYS A 502 9.11 -33.70 25.44
N HIS A 503 8.65 -33.15 26.57
CA HIS A 503 9.35 -32.11 27.32
C HIS A 503 9.31 -32.33 28.85
N PRO A 504 9.76 -33.50 29.36
CA PRO A 504 9.61 -33.85 30.77
C PRO A 504 10.40 -32.95 31.73
N GLY A 505 11.47 -32.31 31.27
CA GLY A 505 12.29 -31.38 32.05
C GLY A 505 11.86 -29.90 31.97
N CYS A 506 10.74 -29.59 31.31
CA CYS A 506 10.28 -28.21 31.13
C CYS A 506 8.75 -28.13 31.29
N GLU A 507 8.28 -27.94 32.53
CA GLU A 507 6.84 -27.85 32.83
C GLU A 507 6.13 -26.72 32.08
N ALA A 508 6.84 -25.64 31.75
CA ALA A 508 6.31 -24.50 31.02
C ALA A 508 6.13 -24.76 29.50
N MET A 509 6.79 -25.78 28.94
CA MET A 509 6.79 -25.98 27.48
C MET A 509 5.40 -26.31 26.90
N PRO A 510 4.59 -27.21 27.49
CA PRO A 510 3.25 -27.50 26.96
C PRO A 510 2.35 -26.26 26.92
N ALA A 511 2.41 -25.39 27.94
CA ALA A 511 1.64 -24.14 27.97
C ALA A 511 2.14 -23.14 26.92
N PHE A 512 3.46 -23.01 26.76
CA PHE A 512 4.05 -22.21 25.70
C PHE A 512 3.63 -22.69 24.30
N LEU A 513 3.68 -23.99 24.02
CA LEU A 513 3.26 -24.56 22.73
C LEU A 513 1.77 -24.35 22.48
N GLN A 514 0.94 -24.34 23.53
CA GLN A 514 -0.47 -23.99 23.44
C GLN A 514 -0.68 -22.54 23.03
N MET A 515 -0.05 -21.60 23.74
CA MET A 515 -0.12 -20.18 23.40
C MET A 515 0.46 -19.90 22.02
N LEU A 516 1.58 -20.53 21.65
CA LEU A 516 2.21 -20.38 20.34
C LEU A 516 1.29 -20.84 19.20
N THR A 517 0.64 -22.00 19.37
CA THR A 517 -0.35 -22.50 18.41
C THR A 517 -1.56 -21.57 18.34
N GLY A 518 -2.04 -21.11 19.50
CA GLY A 518 -3.12 -20.15 19.64
C GLY A 518 -2.84 -18.83 18.90
N TYR A 519 -1.67 -18.23 19.14
CA TYR A 519 -1.17 -17.07 18.41
C TYR A 519 -1.15 -17.34 16.90
N GLY A 520 -0.58 -18.47 16.48
CA GLY A 520 -0.47 -18.83 15.07
C GLY A 520 -1.82 -18.93 14.35
N ILE A 521 -2.86 -19.47 14.99
CA ILE A 521 -4.20 -19.55 14.38
C ILE A 521 -4.96 -18.23 14.35
N THR A 522 -4.47 -17.17 15.02
CA THR A 522 -5.07 -15.83 14.92
C THR A 522 -4.71 -15.13 13.60
N GLY A 523 -3.49 -15.36 13.11
CA GLY A 523 -2.95 -14.63 11.96
C GLY A 523 -2.45 -13.20 12.27
N TYR A 524 -2.39 -12.80 13.55
CA TYR A 524 -1.67 -11.59 13.94
C TYR A 524 -0.16 -11.77 13.70
N GLY A 525 0.51 -10.69 13.28
CA GLY A 525 1.97 -10.66 13.03
C GLY A 525 2.76 -9.88 14.08
N VAL A 526 2.19 -9.65 15.27
CA VAL A 526 2.74 -8.69 16.26
C VAL A 526 3.95 -9.25 17.04
N GLU A 527 4.01 -10.57 17.26
CA GLU A 527 5.13 -11.21 17.98
C GLU A 527 6.39 -11.33 17.12
N ARG A 528 6.24 -11.17 15.80
CA ARG A 528 7.30 -11.31 14.80
C ARG A 528 8.12 -12.60 14.96
N ALA A 529 7.47 -13.71 15.27
CA ALA A 529 8.13 -14.96 15.59
C ALA A 529 8.36 -15.87 14.36
N PHE A 530 9.56 -16.47 14.28
CA PHE A 530 9.95 -17.54 13.37
C PHE A 530 10.43 -18.74 14.18
N ILE A 531 9.66 -19.83 14.19
CA ILE A 531 9.90 -20.95 15.11
C ILE A 531 10.68 -22.05 14.41
N MET A 532 11.75 -22.50 15.05
CA MET A 532 12.56 -23.62 14.60
C MET A 532 12.49 -24.74 15.64
N HIS A 533 11.77 -25.79 15.32
CA HIS A 533 11.77 -27.03 16.08
C HIS A 533 13.02 -27.82 15.73
N THR A 534 13.89 -28.03 16.71
CA THR A 534 15.19 -28.68 16.52
C THR A 534 15.33 -29.90 17.42
N GLY A 535 16.11 -30.88 17.00
CA GLY A 535 16.42 -32.08 17.77
C GLY A 535 16.66 -33.29 16.88
N PRO A 536 17.11 -34.42 17.44
CA PRO A 536 17.38 -35.66 16.71
C PRO A 536 16.10 -36.25 16.08
N THR A 537 16.23 -37.37 15.35
CA THR A 537 15.06 -38.07 14.82
C THR A 537 14.27 -38.76 15.94
N THR A 538 12.97 -38.99 15.72
CA THR A 538 12.10 -39.75 16.64
C THR A 538 11.92 -39.09 18.02
N ASN A 539 11.71 -37.77 18.03
CA ASN A 539 11.56 -36.97 19.26
C ASN A 539 10.16 -36.33 19.44
N GLY A 540 9.26 -36.48 18.45
CA GLY A 540 7.90 -35.96 18.48
C GLY A 540 7.67 -34.66 17.69
N LYS A 541 8.71 -33.96 17.23
CA LYS A 541 8.56 -32.67 16.51
C LYS A 541 7.65 -32.76 15.27
N THR A 542 7.85 -33.78 14.44
CA THR A 542 7.05 -33.99 13.21
C THR A 542 5.63 -34.42 13.55
N THR A 543 5.43 -35.14 14.66
CA THR A 543 4.09 -35.53 15.14
C THR A 543 3.32 -34.30 15.61
N PHE A 544 3.99 -33.36 16.30
CA PHE A 544 3.40 -32.09 16.72
C PHE A 544 2.96 -31.26 15.53
N THR A 545 3.88 -30.96 14.60
CA THR A 545 3.56 -30.12 13.42
C THR A 545 2.51 -30.77 12.53
N ALA A 546 2.55 -32.10 12.35
CA ALA A 546 1.54 -32.83 11.58
C ALA A 546 0.15 -32.82 12.24
N ALA A 547 0.06 -32.91 13.57
CA ALA A 547 -1.22 -32.83 14.27
C ALA A 547 -1.86 -31.43 14.15
N ILE A 548 -1.05 -30.38 14.27
CA ILE A 548 -1.51 -29.00 14.06
C ILE A 548 -1.95 -28.77 12.61
N GLU A 549 -1.18 -29.26 11.62
CA GLU A 549 -1.55 -29.17 10.21
C GLU A 549 -2.82 -29.95 9.89
N ASP A 550 -3.03 -31.11 10.53
CA ASP A 550 -4.23 -31.92 10.29
C ASP A 550 -5.49 -31.22 10.82
N VAL A 551 -5.40 -30.60 12.00
CA VAL A 551 -6.51 -29.84 12.59
C VAL A 551 -6.75 -28.54 11.84
N PHE A 552 -5.71 -27.78 11.50
CA PHE A 552 -5.83 -26.44 10.91
C PHE A 552 -5.45 -26.41 9.42
N ARG A 553 -5.76 -27.48 8.69
CA ARG A 553 -5.35 -27.69 7.29
C ARG A 553 -5.69 -26.50 6.40
N GLU A 554 -6.89 -25.97 6.52
CA GLU A 554 -7.37 -24.86 5.70
C GLU A 554 -6.70 -23.53 6.07
N ALA A 555 -6.23 -23.37 7.31
CA ALA A 555 -5.45 -22.19 7.72
C ALA A 555 -3.94 -22.35 7.44
N THR A 556 -3.48 -23.55 7.07
CA THR A 556 -2.06 -23.90 6.99
C THR A 556 -1.56 -23.99 5.56
N LYS A 557 -0.35 -23.45 5.33
CA LYS A 557 0.43 -23.67 4.11
C LYS A 557 1.63 -24.53 4.43
N ARG A 558 1.64 -25.74 3.85
CA ARG A 558 2.88 -26.52 3.76
C ARG A 558 3.81 -25.88 2.73
N ALA A 559 5.02 -25.55 3.15
CA ALA A 559 6.04 -24.89 2.35
C ALA A 559 7.29 -25.77 2.19
N ASP A 560 7.78 -25.84 0.95
CA ASP A 560 9.08 -26.44 0.66
C ASP A 560 10.21 -25.54 1.19
N ALA A 561 11.35 -26.14 1.57
CA ALA A 561 12.52 -25.40 2.04
C ALA A 561 12.94 -24.30 1.04
N SER A 562 12.83 -24.56 -0.28
CA SER A 562 13.17 -23.60 -1.34
C SER A 562 12.42 -22.26 -1.26
N LEU A 563 11.29 -22.18 -0.56
CA LEU A 563 10.60 -20.92 -0.30
C LEU A 563 11.53 -19.91 0.39
N PHE A 564 12.29 -20.38 1.39
CA PHE A 564 13.19 -19.58 2.21
C PHE A 564 14.66 -19.68 1.75
N GLN A 565 14.94 -20.34 0.63
CA GLN A 565 16.29 -20.42 0.08
C GLN A 565 16.65 -19.17 -0.72
N ARG A 566 17.85 -18.62 -0.48
CA ARG A 566 18.38 -17.52 -1.28
C ARG A 566 18.57 -17.98 -2.73
N ARG A 567 17.87 -17.32 -3.66
CA ARG A 567 18.00 -17.59 -5.10
C ARG A 567 19.23 -16.89 -5.68
N ARG A 568 19.77 -17.46 -6.76
CA ARG A 568 20.93 -16.90 -7.51
C ARG A 568 20.53 -15.82 -8.52
N GLU A 569 19.29 -15.84 -8.99
CA GLU A 569 18.73 -14.89 -9.96
C GLU A 569 17.62 -14.06 -9.31
N ASN A 570 17.64 -12.76 -9.58
CA ASN A 570 16.58 -11.84 -9.15
C ASN A 570 15.51 -11.72 -10.24
N GLY A 571 14.25 -11.96 -9.88
CA GLY A 571 13.10 -11.80 -10.78
C GLY A 571 12.60 -13.12 -11.39
N GLY A 572 11.29 -13.35 -11.27
CA GLY A 572 10.62 -14.55 -11.78
C GLY A 572 9.33 -14.84 -11.00
N PRO A 573 8.43 -15.70 -11.51
CA PRO A 573 7.22 -16.09 -10.78
C PRO A 573 7.56 -16.73 -9.42
N ARG A 574 6.86 -16.26 -8.37
CA ARG A 574 6.96 -16.73 -6.98
C ARG A 574 5.58 -17.25 -6.52
N ALA A 575 5.09 -18.31 -7.16
CA ALA A 575 3.82 -18.93 -6.78
C ALA A 575 3.85 -19.53 -5.36
N ASP A 576 5.04 -19.92 -4.91
CA ASP A 576 5.34 -20.31 -3.53
C ASP A 576 5.00 -19.18 -2.53
N VAL A 577 5.40 -17.96 -2.85
CA VAL A 577 5.11 -16.76 -2.04
C VAL A 577 3.64 -16.37 -2.15
N VAL A 578 3.06 -16.36 -3.34
CA VAL A 578 1.61 -16.09 -3.54
C VAL A 578 0.74 -17.01 -2.68
N GLY A 579 1.17 -18.27 -2.49
CA GLY A 579 0.47 -19.25 -1.66
C GLY A 579 0.47 -18.96 -0.15
N LEU A 580 1.21 -17.95 0.32
CA LEU A 580 1.19 -17.50 1.72
C LEU A 580 0.00 -16.59 2.03
N ARG A 581 -0.65 -16.02 1.00
CA ARG A 581 -1.77 -15.10 1.17
C ARG A 581 -2.91 -15.75 1.94
N GLY A 582 -3.35 -15.09 3.02
CA GLY A 582 -4.48 -15.51 3.86
C GLY A 582 -4.22 -16.76 4.72
N ARG A 583 -3.00 -17.30 4.71
CA ARG A 583 -2.63 -18.48 5.52
C ARG A 583 -2.12 -18.01 6.86
N ARG A 584 -2.56 -18.66 7.94
CA ARG A 584 -2.23 -18.29 9.33
C ARG A 584 -1.07 -19.10 9.89
N LEU A 585 -0.86 -20.31 9.36
CA LEU A 585 0.28 -21.15 9.71
C LEU A 585 1.07 -21.49 8.46
N VAL A 586 2.39 -21.43 8.55
CA VAL A 586 3.29 -21.93 7.51
C VAL A 586 4.17 -22.99 8.14
N ILE A 587 4.06 -24.22 7.65
CA ILE A 587 4.86 -25.35 8.14
C ILE A 587 5.82 -25.77 7.05
N SER A 588 7.10 -25.80 7.38
CA SER A 588 8.16 -26.32 6.52
C SER A 588 8.95 -27.40 7.26
N SER A 589 9.52 -28.34 6.52
CA SER A 589 10.26 -29.46 7.10
C SER A 589 11.51 -29.79 6.28
N GLU A 590 12.45 -30.50 6.91
CA GLU A 590 13.60 -31.14 6.23
C GLU A 590 14.57 -30.16 5.55
N TRP A 591 14.90 -29.05 6.22
CA TRP A 591 15.87 -28.11 5.68
C TRP A 591 17.27 -28.74 5.58
N PRO A 592 17.95 -28.64 4.42
CA PRO A 592 19.32 -29.09 4.29
C PRO A 592 20.26 -28.35 5.24
N ALA A 593 21.28 -29.06 5.74
CA ALA A 593 22.37 -28.42 6.47
C ALA A 593 23.04 -27.34 5.60
N ASN A 594 23.41 -26.22 6.21
CA ASN A 594 24.08 -25.09 5.55
C ASN A 594 23.31 -24.47 4.38
N MET A 595 21.98 -24.60 4.35
CA MET A 595 21.15 -23.96 3.34
C MET A 595 21.23 -22.42 3.48
N PRO A 596 21.58 -21.67 2.40
CA PRO A 596 21.64 -20.22 2.45
C PRO A 596 20.22 -19.63 2.48
N LEU A 597 19.91 -18.84 3.49
CA LEU A 597 18.57 -18.32 3.71
C LEU A 597 18.31 -16.96 3.05
N ASP A 598 17.08 -16.78 2.60
CA ASP A 598 16.52 -15.50 2.17
C ASP A 598 16.04 -14.71 3.41
N GLN A 599 16.99 -14.07 4.09
CA GLN A 599 16.74 -13.31 5.31
C GLN A 599 15.77 -12.13 5.08
N ALA A 600 15.71 -11.58 3.85
CA ALA A 600 14.76 -10.53 3.51
C ALA A 600 13.33 -11.08 3.50
N LEU A 601 13.11 -12.23 2.86
CA LEU A 601 11.80 -12.89 2.89
C LEU A 601 11.40 -13.30 4.32
N MET A 602 12.32 -13.85 5.11
CA MET A 602 12.04 -14.20 6.51
C MET A 602 11.54 -12.99 7.31
N LYS A 603 12.18 -11.82 7.16
CA LYS A 603 11.76 -10.57 7.81
C LYS A 603 10.43 -10.06 7.29
N ALA A 604 10.15 -10.21 6.00
CA ALA A 604 8.90 -9.79 5.40
C ALA A 604 7.72 -10.67 5.86
N VAL A 605 7.91 -11.99 5.94
CA VAL A 605 6.88 -12.95 6.36
C VAL A 605 6.55 -12.85 7.85
N THR A 606 7.55 -12.53 8.68
CA THR A 606 7.37 -12.36 10.13
C THR A 606 7.11 -10.91 10.54
N GLY A 607 7.17 -9.96 9.59
CA GLY A 607 7.08 -8.54 9.86
C GLY A 607 5.72 -7.95 9.49
N ASP A 608 5.64 -6.64 9.59
CA ASP A 608 4.51 -5.83 9.10
C ASP A 608 4.81 -5.26 7.71
N GLN A 609 5.41 -6.08 6.83
CA GLN A 609 5.80 -5.66 5.49
C GLN A 609 4.90 -6.32 4.45
N THR A 610 4.57 -5.58 3.40
CA THR A 610 3.88 -6.15 2.24
C THR A 610 4.87 -6.89 1.35
N ILE A 611 4.42 -8.00 0.78
CA ILE A 611 5.18 -8.79 -0.19
C ILE A 611 4.50 -8.69 -1.53
N THR A 612 5.27 -8.34 -2.57
CA THR A 612 4.84 -8.35 -3.96
C THR A 612 5.36 -9.60 -4.66
N ALA A 613 4.45 -10.38 -5.25
CA ALA A 613 4.79 -11.62 -5.94
C ALA A 613 3.87 -11.88 -7.14
N ARG A 614 4.35 -12.65 -8.12
CA ARG A 614 3.57 -13.08 -9.30
C ARG A 614 3.46 -14.59 -9.36
N GLY A 615 2.24 -15.11 -9.57
CA GLY A 615 2.02 -16.54 -9.81
C GLY A 615 2.53 -16.98 -11.19
N VAL A 616 2.70 -18.29 -11.38
CA VAL A 616 2.99 -18.85 -12.72
C VAL A 616 1.79 -18.55 -13.63
N TYR A 617 2.05 -18.01 -14.83
CA TYR A 617 1.03 -17.57 -15.81
C TYR A 617 0.16 -16.37 -15.38
N ALA A 618 0.41 -15.75 -14.22
CA ALA A 618 -0.30 -14.54 -13.81
C ALA A 618 0.14 -13.34 -14.67
N ARG A 619 -0.84 -12.56 -15.13
CA ARG A 619 -0.64 -11.35 -15.96
C ARG A 619 -0.24 -10.12 -15.14
N SER A 620 -0.49 -10.14 -13.84
CA SER A 620 -0.17 -9.05 -12.90
C SER A 620 0.44 -9.60 -11.62
N GLU A 621 1.20 -8.76 -10.94
CA GLU A 621 1.70 -9.01 -9.58
C GLU A 621 0.55 -8.81 -8.58
N ILE A 622 0.65 -9.50 -7.45
CA ILE A 622 -0.18 -9.26 -6.28
C ILE A 622 0.71 -8.74 -5.16
N THR A 623 0.21 -7.77 -4.41
CA THR A 623 0.84 -7.27 -3.19
C THR A 623 -0.08 -7.62 -2.03
N PHE A 624 0.45 -8.25 -0.99
CA PHE A 624 -0.33 -8.61 0.20
C PHE A 624 0.57 -8.63 1.44
N ARG A 625 -0.05 -8.47 2.62
CA ARG A 625 0.62 -8.66 3.90
C ARG A 625 0.49 -10.12 4.36
N PRO A 626 1.59 -10.82 4.67
CA PRO A 626 1.52 -12.15 5.30
C PRO A 626 0.92 -12.06 6.70
N VAL A 627 0.09 -13.04 7.03
CA VAL A 627 -0.64 -13.12 8.32
C VAL A 627 -0.32 -14.44 9.01
N CYS A 628 0.94 -14.91 8.96
CA CYS A 628 1.30 -16.26 9.39
C CYS A 628 2.38 -16.33 10.47
N LEU A 629 2.26 -17.36 11.31
CA LEU A 629 3.37 -17.90 12.09
C LEU A 629 4.09 -18.97 11.26
N VAL A 630 5.39 -18.80 11.06
CA VAL A 630 6.24 -19.80 10.39
C VAL A 630 6.82 -20.75 11.43
N GLN A 631 6.64 -22.05 11.20
CA GLN A 631 7.21 -23.12 12.01
C GLN A 631 8.00 -24.07 11.10
N VAL A 632 9.25 -24.31 11.45
CA VAL A 632 10.18 -25.17 10.70
C VAL A 632 10.58 -26.35 11.56
N ASP A 633 10.32 -27.56 11.07
CA ASP A 633 10.86 -28.80 11.63
C ASP A 633 12.18 -29.14 10.93
N THR A 634 13.29 -29.12 11.67
CA THR A 634 14.60 -29.47 11.13
C THR A 634 15.49 -30.20 12.13
N ASN A 635 16.38 -31.05 11.62
CA ASN A 635 17.45 -31.66 12.40
C ASN A 635 18.64 -30.72 12.59
N TYR A 636 18.84 -29.80 11.65
CA TYR A 636 19.98 -28.89 11.61
C TYR A 636 19.49 -27.46 11.55
N VAL A 637 20.13 -26.60 12.32
CA VAL A 637 19.92 -25.18 12.20
C VAL A 637 20.64 -24.65 10.95
N PRO A 638 19.98 -23.87 10.09
CA PRO A 638 20.57 -23.34 8.86
C PRO A 638 21.58 -22.23 9.14
N ASP A 639 22.29 -21.79 8.10
CA ASP A 639 23.26 -20.70 8.23
C ASP A 639 22.53 -19.34 8.20
N VAL A 640 22.54 -18.65 9.35
CA VAL A 640 21.97 -17.33 9.55
C VAL A 640 23.10 -16.37 9.92
N ASP A 641 23.12 -15.19 9.30
CA ASP A 641 24.10 -14.16 9.64
C ASP A 641 23.90 -13.71 11.10
N ALA A 642 24.86 -14.06 11.96
CA ALA A 642 24.83 -13.72 13.39
C ALA A 642 24.79 -12.20 13.65
N THR A 643 25.20 -11.37 12.69
CA THR A 643 25.22 -9.92 12.83
C THR A 643 23.86 -9.26 12.56
N ASP A 644 22.89 -10.01 12.01
CA ASP A 644 21.55 -9.50 11.69
C ASP A 644 20.64 -9.47 12.94
N ALA A 645 20.84 -8.47 13.80
CA ALA A 645 20.10 -8.31 15.05
C ALA A 645 18.56 -8.30 14.83
N ALA A 646 18.10 -7.75 13.70
CA ALA A 646 16.68 -7.73 13.37
C ALA A 646 16.15 -9.15 13.14
N LEU A 647 16.88 -10.00 12.43
CA LEU A 647 16.47 -11.40 12.25
C LEU A 647 16.50 -12.18 13.56
N TRP A 648 17.51 -12.00 14.40
CA TRP A 648 17.62 -12.69 15.69
C TRP A 648 16.56 -12.31 16.71
N GLN A 649 15.96 -11.12 16.60
CA GLN A 649 14.79 -10.76 17.39
C GLN A 649 13.56 -11.63 17.04
N ARG A 650 13.53 -12.23 15.84
CA ARG A 650 12.40 -12.99 15.30
C ARG A 650 12.56 -14.51 15.46
N VAL A 651 13.77 -15.01 15.30
CA VAL A 651 14.05 -16.46 15.35
C VAL A 651 13.95 -16.99 16.79
N ARG A 652 13.25 -18.11 16.98
CA ARG A 652 13.16 -18.84 18.25
C ARG A 652 13.35 -20.33 18.02
N VAL A 653 14.23 -20.93 18.82
CA VAL A 653 14.59 -22.35 18.73
C VAL A 653 13.88 -23.13 19.83
N VAL A 654 12.98 -24.03 19.45
CA VAL A 654 12.29 -24.95 20.37
C VAL A 654 12.99 -26.31 20.33
N PRO A 655 13.71 -26.71 21.38
CA PRO A 655 14.46 -27.96 21.40
C PRO A 655 13.58 -29.15 21.81
N TRP A 656 13.62 -30.21 21.00
CA TRP A 656 12.98 -31.51 21.20
C TRP A 656 14.06 -32.54 21.50
N ASN A 657 14.39 -32.69 22.78
CA ASN A 657 15.56 -33.46 23.22
C ASN A 657 15.27 -34.93 23.54
N GLU A 658 14.00 -35.30 23.67
CA GLU A 658 13.60 -36.67 23.97
C GLU A 658 13.86 -37.63 22.81
N ASP A 659 14.13 -38.88 23.13
CA ASP A 659 14.34 -39.94 22.14
C ASP A 659 13.38 -41.10 22.42
N PHE A 660 12.46 -41.34 21.49
CA PHE A 660 11.48 -42.41 21.57
C PHE A 660 11.87 -43.66 20.78
N ARG A 661 13.09 -43.74 20.23
CA ARG A 661 13.54 -44.91 19.47
C ARG A 661 13.36 -46.22 20.25
N GLY A 662 12.69 -47.19 19.65
CA GLY A 662 12.41 -48.50 20.24
C GLY A 662 11.23 -48.53 21.23
N ARG A 663 10.61 -47.38 21.53
CA ARG A 663 9.43 -47.24 22.39
C ARG A 663 8.37 -46.33 21.76
N GLU A 664 8.37 -46.24 20.44
CA GLU A 664 7.45 -45.40 19.68
C GLU A 664 6.02 -45.91 19.79
N ASP A 665 5.08 -45.01 20.05
CA ASP A 665 3.65 -45.28 19.97
C ASP A 665 3.20 -45.25 18.50
N ARG A 666 3.12 -46.45 17.88
CA ARG A 666 2.76 -46.60 16.45
C ARG A 666 1.32 -46.16 16.14
N HIS A 667 0.46 -46.04 17.14
CA HIS A 667 -0.93 -45.62 16.99
C HIS A 667 -1.15 -44.16 17.38
N LEU A 668 -0.08 -43.43 17.73
CA LEU A 668 -0.16 -42.07 18.22
C LEU A 668 -0.89 -41.15 17.24
N GLN A 669 -0.47 -41.09 15.97
CA GLN A 669 -1.10 -40.20 14.98
C GLN A 669 -2.59 -40.49 14.79
N ALA A 670 -2.98 -41.77 14.72
CA ALA A 670 -4.39 -42.15 14.61
C ALA A 670 -5.19 -41.74 15.85
N THR A 671 -4.60 -41.85 17.03
CA THR A 671 -5.22 -41.41 18.29
C THR A 671 -5.36 -39.89 18.33
N LEU A 672 -4.33 -39.14 17.95
CA LEU A 672 -4.39 -37.67 17.89
C LEU A 672 -5.42 -37.17 16.87
N HIS A 673 -5.56 -37.85 15.73
CA HIS A 673 -6.60 -37.53 14.74
C HIS A 673 -8.02 -37.71 15.28
N GLN A 674 -8.22 -38.67 16.20
CA GLN A 674 -9.51 -38.84 16.91
C GLN A 674 -9.75 -37.71 17.92
N GLU A 675 -8.69 -37.13 18.50
CA GLU A 675 -8.77 -36.00 19.44
C GLU A 675 -8.81 -34.62 18.77
N ARG A 676 -8.94 -34.54 17.43
CA ARG A 676 -8.84 -33.28 16.66
C ARG A 676 -9.75 -32.15 17.16
N GLU A 677 -10.96 -32.44 17.63
CA GLU A 677 -11.87 -31.44 18.22
C GLU A 677 -11.33 -30.90 19.55
N GLY A 678 -10.74 -31.78 20.37
CA GLY A 678 -10.08 -31.40 21.61
C GLY A 678 -8.80 -30.60 21.37
N ILE A 679 -8.04 -30.93 20.32
CA ILE A 679 -6.84 -30.18 19.91
C ILE A 679 -7.25 -28.79 19.38
N ALA A 680 -8.34 -28.69 18.62
CA ALA A 680 -8.91 -27.40 18.21
C ALA A 680 -9.33 -26.55 19.42
N ALA A 681 -10.04 -27.12 20.38
CA ALA A 681 -10.42 -26.44 21.62
C ALA A 681 -9.19 -26.03 22.45
N TRP A 682 -8.17 -26.88 22.51
CA TRP A 682 -6.88 -26.60 23.16
C TRP A 682 -6.16 -25.41 22.53
N ALA A 683 -6.11 -25.31 21.20
CA ALA A 683 -5.50 -24.20 20.50
C ALA A 683 -6.29 -22.89 20.65
N VAL A 684 -7.63 -22.94 20.62
CA VAL A 684 -8.47 -21.76 20.88
C VAL A 684 -8.25 -21.24 22.32
N ARG A 685 -8.14 -22.12 23.32
CA ARG A 685 -7.75 -21.71 24.68
C ARG A 685 -6.37 -21.02 24.70
N GLY A 686 -5.43 -21.50 23.88
CA GLY A 686 -4.14 -20.84 23.69
C GLY A 686 -4.26 -19.44 23.07
N ALA A 687 -5.18 -19.24 22.12
CA ALA A 687 -5.42 -17.94 21.50
C ALA A 687 -6.01 -16.93 22.50
N ILE A 688 -6.97 -17.37 23.32
CA ILE A 688 -7.56 -16.58 24.40
C ILE A 688 -6.47 -16.15 25.40
N GLU A 689 -5.61 -17.09 25.80
CA GLU A 689 -4.50 -16.80 26.72
C GLU A 689 -3.53 -15.79 26.09
N TRP A 690 -3.16 -16.00 24.83
CA TRP A 690 -2.28 -15.08 24.12
C TRP A 690 -2.87 -13.66 24.02
N PHE A 691 -4.16 -13.51 23.68
CA PHE A 691 -4.81 -12.20 23.66
C PHE A 691 -4.77 -11.52 25.02
N ARG A 692 -5.05 -12.26 26.10
CA ARG A 692 -4.98 -11.74 27.48
C ARG A 692 -3.57 -11.23 27.81
N GLU A 693 -2.55 -12.02 27.49
CA GLU A 693 -1.15 -11.66 27.74
C GLU A 693 -0.71 -10.47 26.89
N TYR A 694 -1.14 -10.41 25.63
CA TYR A 694 -0.89 -9.31 24.71
C TYR A 694 -1.52 -8.00 25.19
N GLU A 695 -2.80 -8.02 25.59
CA GLU A 695 -3.50 -6.85 26.16
C GLU A 695 -2.84 -6.35 27.46
N SER A 696 -2.23 -7.26 28.23
CA SER A 696 -1.44 -6.90 29.41
C SER A 696 -0.04 -6.34 29.09
N GLY A 697 0.34 -6.29 27.81
CA GLY A 697 1.63 -5.79 27.33
C GLY A 697 2.78 -6.81 27.38
N ARG A 698 2.51 -8.10 27.64
CA ARG A 698 3.52 -9.16 27.71
C ARG A 698 3.69 -9.93 26.40
N GLY A 699 2.59 -10.33 25.75
CA GLY A 699 2.62 -11.17 24.55
C GLY A 699 3.09 -12.61 24.80
N LEU A 700 3.83 -13.20 23.88
CA LEU A 700 4.42 -14.54 24.06
C LEU A 700 5.62 -14.51 25.01
N ASP A 701 5.52 -15.22 26.14
CA ASP A 701 6.65 -15.50 27.02
C ASP A 701 7.37 -16.79 26.61
N TYR A 702 8.70 -16.71 26.46
CA TYR A 702 9.51 -17.82 25.97
C TYR A 702 10.15 -18.57 27.16
N PRO A 703 9.95 -19.90 27.29
CA PRO A 703 10.61 -20.67 28.33
C PRO A 703 12.14 -20.52 28.27
N ALA A 704 12.80 -20.50 29.42
CA ALA A 704 14.27 -20.32 29.50
C ALA A 704 15.06 -21.35 28.65
N VAL A 705 14.48 -22.53 28.41
CA VAL A 705 15.07 -23.55 27.52
C VAL A 705 15.08 -23.08 26.04
N VAL A 706 14.02 -22.41 25.58
CA VAL A 706 13.92 -21.82 24.23
C VAL A 706 14.89 -20.64 24.09
N GLU A 707 14.94 -19.75 25.07
CA GLU A 707 15.88 -18.62 25.10
C GLU A 707 17.33 -19.10 25.03
N ARG A 708 17.71 -20.07 25.87
CA ARG A 708 19.07 -20.65 25.84
C ARG A 708 19.39 -21.35 24.53
N ALA A 709 18.46 -22.12 23.96
CA ALA A 709 18.67 -22.79 22.67
C ALA A 709 18.82 -21.78 21.52
N THR A 710 18.05 -20.69 21.56
CA THR A 710 18.12 -19.60 20.57
C THR A 710 19.44 -18.84 20.69
N ALA A 711 19.87 -18.51 21.90
CA ALA A 711 21.17 -17.88 22.16
C ALA A 711 22.32 -18.78 21.69
N HIS A 712 22.28 -20.07 22.03
CA HIS A 712 23.29 -21.03 21.58
C HIS A 712 23.37 -21.10 20.06
N TYR A 713 22.23 -21.14 19.37
CA TYR A 713 22.19 -21.13 17.91
C TYR A 713 22.86 -19.86 17.36
N ARG A 714 22.46 -18.67 17.81
CA ARG A 714 23.08 -17.40 17.40
C ARG A 714 24.59 -17.38 17.59
N ASP A 715 25.04 -17.82 18.75
CA ASP A 715 26.45 -17.77 19.14
C ASP A 715 27.27 -18.80 18.33
N SER A 716 26.69 -19.95 18.00
CA SER A 716 27.30 -20.97 17.12
C SER A 716 27.36 -20.54 15.64
N SER A 717 26.42 -19.70 15.18
CA SER A 717 26.39 -19.15 13.83
C SER A 717 27.30 -17.93 13.64
N HIS A 718 27.94 -17.44 14.71
CA HIS A 718 28.84 -16.30 14.59
C HIS A 718 30.09 -16.68 13.76
N PRO A 719 30.50 -15.88 12.76
CA PRO A 719 31.60 -16.25 11.86
C PRO A 719 32.97 -16.36 12.55
N LEU A 720 33.09 -15.83 13.78
CA LEU A 720 34.27 -15.97 14.64
C LEU A 720 34.10 -17.04 15.74
N SER A 721 33.01 -17.82 15.76
CA SER A 721 32.74 -18.82 16.81
C SER A 721 33.83 -19.88 16.90
N GLY A 722 34.26 -20.46 15.77
CA GLY A 722 35.39 -21.39 15.72
C GLY A 722 36.72 -20.75 16.16
N PHE A 723 37.03 -19.56 15.64
CA PHE A 723 38.25 -18.84 16.01
C PHE A 723 38.32 -18.52 17.50
N ILE A 724 37.27 -17.90 18.05
CA ILE A 724 37.24 -17.55 19.47
C ILE A 724 37.25 -18.81 20.32
N GLY A 725 36.48 -19.84 19.97
CA GLY A 725 36.44 -21.09 20.73
C GLY A 725 37.76 -21.87 20.78
N GLU A 726 38.61 -21.74 19.77
CA GLU A 726 39.91 -22.42 19.72
C GLU A 726 41.06 -21.57 20.28
N GLU A 727 41.06 -20.26 20.02
CA GLU A 727 42.17 -19.37 20.40
C GLU A 727 41.96 -18.64 21.73
N PHE A 728 40.71 -18.50 22.20
CA PHE A 728 40.37 -17.72 23.40
C PHE A 728 39.24 -18.32 24.25
N VAL A 729 39.10 -17.81 25.47
CA VAL A 729 37.92 -18.03 26.32
C VAL A 729 37.32 -16.68 26.66
N VAL A 730 36.00 -16.55 26.55
CA VAL A 730 35.31 -15.34 27.01
C VAL A 730 35.31 -15.34 28.54
N GLN A 731 36.12 -14.48 29.15
CA GLN A 731 36.31 -14.40 30.59
C GLN A 731 36.28 -12.94 31.04
N GLU A 732 35.34 -12.61 31.93
CA GLU A 732 35.19 -11.26 32.44
C GLU A 732 36.48 -10.73 33.12
N GLY A 733 36.87 -9.50 32.77
CA GLY A 733 38.07 -8.84 33.30
C GLY A 733 39.38 -9.19 32.59
N ALA A 734 39.42 -10.25 31.78
CA ALA A 734 40.56 -10.54 30.91
C ALA A 734 40.62 -9.58 29.72
N HIS A 735 41.79 -9.40 29.10
CA HIS A 735 41.92 -8.61 27.88
C HIS A 735 43.11 -9.05 27.03
N VAL A 736 42.97 -8.86 25.71
CA VAL A 736 44.03 -9.14 24.73
C VAL A 736 44.27 -7.88 23.89
N PRO A 737 45.54 -7.52 23.58
CA PRO A 737 45.84 -6.46 22.63
C PRO A 737 45.07 -6.61 21.32
N ARG A 738 44.48 -5.51 20.84
CA ARG A 738 43.68 -5.54 19.61
C ARG A 738 44.46 -6.10 18.42
N THR A 739 45.72 -5.70 18.27
CA THR A 739 46.61 -6.18 17.19
C THR A 739 46.84 -7.69 17.24
N GLU A 740 46.99 -8.25 18.43
CA GLU A 740 47.23 -9.68 18.65
C GLU A 740 46.03 -10.52 18.20
N THR A 741 44.80 -10.08 18.47
CA THR A 741 43.60 -10.80 18.01
C THR A 741 43.53 -10.93 16.48
N TRP A 742 43.98 -9.91 15.74
CA TRP A 742 44.02 -9.97 14.27
C TRP A 742 45.13 -10.88 13.74
N GLU A 743 46.30 -10.85 14.37
CA GLU A 743 47.41 -11.73 14.00
C GLU A 743 47.06 -13.19 14.22
N ARG A 744 46.46 -13.52 15.37
CA ARG A 744 45.97 -14.87 15.67
C ARG A 744 44.87 -15.32 14.72
N TYR A 745 43.93 -14.43 14.37
CA TYR A 745 42.90 -14.77 13.37
C TYR A 745 43.51 -15.14 12.02
N ARG A 746 44.51 -14.38 11.56
CA ARG A 746 45.18 -14.66 10.28
C ARG A 746 45.87 -16.02 10.30
N SER A 747 46.59 -16.34 11.37
CA SER A 747 47.26 -17.64 11.54
C SER A 747 46.25 -18.78 11.63
N TRP A 748 45.23 -18.65 12.48
CA TRP A 748 44.17 -19.64 12.62
C TRP A 748 43.43 -19.90 11.31
N ALA A 749 43.12 -18.86 10.54
CA ALA A 749 42.42 -19.00 9.26
C ALA A 749 43.28 -19.68 8.18
N GLU A 750 44.60 -19.46 8.21
CA GLU A 750 45.56 -20.16 7.36
C GLU A 750 45.68 -21.65 7.73
N GLU A 751 45.84 -21.95 9.03
CA GLU A 751 45.91 -23.32 9.56
C GLU A 751 44.62 -24.12 9.34
N SER A 752 43.47 -23.45 9.46
CA SER A 752 42.14 -24.02 9.21
C SER A 752 41.79 -24.16 7.72
N GLY A 753 42.66 -23.70 6.80
CA GLY A 753 42.45 -23.79 5.36
C GLY A 753 41.31 -22.92 4.83
N ILE A 754 40.97 -21.82 5.51
CA ILE A 754 39.89 -20.92 5.13
C ILE A 754 40.30 -20.12 3.88
N ARG A 755 39.70 -20.46 2.73
CA ARG A 755 40.05 -19.86 1.42
C ARG A 755 39.68 -18.37 1.29
N HIS A 756 38.67 -17.92 2.01
CA HIS A 756 38.19 -16.52 1.97
C HIS A 756 38.22 -15.94 3.38
N THR A 757 39.36 -15.37 3.76
CA THR A 757 39.53 -14.75 5.08
C THR A 757 38.88 -13.37 5.15
N MET A 758 38.47 -12.96 6.35
CA MET A 758 37.93 -11.63 6.56
C MET A 758 39.00 -10.56 6.38
N MET A 759 38.63 -9.42 5.78
CA MET A 759 39.47 -8.23 5.83
C MET A 759 39.54 -7.67 7.25
N ARG A 760 40.66 -7.02 7.61
CA ARG A 760 40.93 -6.54 8.98
C ARG A 760 39.79 -5.74 9.61
N ASN A 761 39.17 -4.82 8.85
CA ASN A 761 38.06 -4.02 9.38
C ASN A 761 36.81 -4.89 9.63
N LYS A 762 36.46 -5.75 8.68
CA LYS A 762 35.36 -6.72 8.80
C LYS A 762 35.56 -7.68 9.97
N PHE A 763 36.79 -8.12 10.24
CA PHE A 763 37.11 -8.93 11.41
C PHE A 763 36.80 -8.19 12.71
N TYR A 764 37.26 -6.95 12.87
CA TYR A 764 36.96 -6.19 14.08
C TYR A 764 35.49 -5.82 14.21
N ASP A 765 34.79 -5.60 13.09
CA ASP A 765 33.34 -5.39 13.11
C ASP A 765 32.61 -6.63 13.63
N ALA A 766 32.97 -7.82 13.14
CA ALA A 766 32.46 -9.09 13.65
C ALA A 766 32.89 -9.36 15.10
N LEU A 767 34.09 -8.96 15.51
CA LEU A 767 34.57 -9.17 16.88
C LEU A 767 33.79 -8.32 17.89
N ARG A 768 33.33 -7.13 17.50
CA ARG A 768 32.46 -6.27 18.33
C ARG A 768 31.05 -6.85 18.49
N THR A 769 30.60 -7.69 17.59
CA THR A 769 29.29 -8.36 17.69
C THR A 769 29.37 -9.69 18.43
N PHE A 770 30.57 -10.15 18.81
CA PHE A 770 30.74 -11.43 19.51
C PHE A 770 30.20 -11.34 20.96
N PRO A 771 29.34 -12.27 21.40
CA PRO A 771 28.75 -12.26 22.73
C PRO A 771 29.80 -12.17 23.86
N GLY A 772 29.61 -11.21 24.76
CA GLY A 772 30.48 -11.01 25.93
C GLY A 772 31.80 -10.28 25.65
N VAL A 773 32.14 -10.00 24.39
CA VAL A 773 33.38 -9.33 23.98
C VAL A 773 33.14 -7.85 23.70
N ARG A 774 34.09 -6.97 24.06
CA ARG A 774 34.00 -5.53 23.76
C ARG A 774 35.36 -4.88 23.52
N GLU A 775 35.41 -3.82 22.72
CA GLU A 775 36.61 -2.98 22.61
C GLU A 775 36.75 -2.06 23.84
N ALA A 776 37.95 -1.99 24.40
CA ALA A 776 38.28 -1.14 25.54
C ALA A 776 39.66 -0.49 25.37
N LYS A 777 40.02 0.39 26.30
CA LYS A 777 41.38 0.93 26.42
C LYS A 777 41.94 0.62 27.79
N VAL A 778 43.16 0.10 27.82
CA VAL A 778 43.93 -0.12 29.06
C VAL A 778 45.26 0.59 28.87
N ASN A 779 45.59 1.53 29.75
CA ASN A 779 46.83 2.33 29.72
C ASN A 779 47.11 2.97 28.34
N GLY A 780 46.07 3.46 27.65
CA GLY A 780 46.19 4.11 26.33
C GLY A 780 46.22 3.16 25.12
N THR A 781 46.41 1.86 25.34
CA THR A 781 46.40 0.84 24.28
C THR A 781 44.98 0.30 24.05
N ARG A 782 44.60 0.12 22.78
CA ARG A 782 43.31 -0.52 22.43
C ARG A 782 43.41 -2.02 22.66
N VAL A 783 42.48 -2.55 23.44
CA VAL A 783 42.38 -3.97 23.79
C VAL A 783 40.99 -4.49 23.44
N ILE A 784 40.89 -5.81 23.29
CA ILE A 784 39.64 -6.54 23.29
C ILE A 784 39.46 -7.09 24.70
N ALA A 785 38.46 -6.55 25.41
CA ALA A 785 38.12 -6.97 26.76
C ALA A 785 37.26 -8.23 26.75
N ASN A 786 37.33 -8.93 27.87
CA ASN A 786 36.70 -10.21 28.18
C ASN A 786 37.19 -11.37 27.32
N LEU A 787 38.42 -11.31 26.79
CA LEU A 787 39.08 -12.44 26.15
C LEU A 787 40.30 -12.84 27.00
N ALA A 788 40.36 -14.12 27.36
CA ALA A 788 41.53 -14.77 27.94
C ALA A 788 42.14 -15.72 26.91
N ASP A 789 43.46 -15.83 26.91
CA ASP A 789 44.19 -16.72 26.01
C ASP A 789 44.05 -18.20 26.44
N CYS A 790 43.58 -19.06 25.53
CA CYS A 790 43.55 -20.51 25.75
C CYS A 790 44.94 -21.08 26.08
N ARG A 791 46.00 -20.49 25.55
CA ARG A 791 47.41 -20.90 25.78
C ARG A 791 47.94 -20.44 27.13
N ALA A 792 47.31 -19.45 27.78
CA ALA A 792 47.66 -19.01 29.12
C ALA A 792 47.08 -19.92 30.21
N LEU A 793 45.97 -20.62 29.92
CA LEU A 793 45.32 -21.56 30.85
C LEU A 793 46.09 -22.88 31.03
N SER A 794 47.09 -23.21 30.20
CA SER A 794 47.94 -24.40 30.37
C SER A 794 49.22 -24.19 31.18
N ARG A 795 49.50 -22.95 31.63
CA ARG A 795 50.66 -22.67 32.48
C ARG A 795 50.24 -22.56 33.95
N ASN A 796 49.96 -23.72 34.55
CA ASN A 796 50.16 -23.83 36.00
C ASN A 796 51.66 -23.64 36.31
N PRO A 797 52.01 -22.85 37.33
CA PRO A 797 53.40 -22.58 37.68
C PRO A 797 53.97 -23.78 38.43
N VAL A 798 54.97 -24.43 37.84
CA VAL A 798 55.80 -25.41 38.54
C VAL A 798 57.26 -24.99 38.36
N ASP A 799 57.78 -24.48 39.47
CA ASP A 799 59.15 -24.60 39.98
C ASP A 799 60.35 -24.23 39.12
N GLY A 800 61.18 -23.40 39.77
CA GLY A 800 62.59 -23.72 39.93
C GLY A 800 63.50 -23.27 38.79
N GLY A 801 64.20 -22.16 39.02
CA GLY A 801 65.17 -21.62 38.07
C GLY A 801 66.18 -22.65 37.59
N SER A 802 66.36 -22.71 36.27
CA SER A 802 67.57 -23.25 35.66
C SER A 802 68.48 -22.08 35.25
N PRO A 803 69.79 -22.13 35.54
CA PRO A 803 70.72 -21.11 35.11
C PRO A 803 70.88 -21.11 33.59
N ASP A 804 71.40 -20.03 33.03
CA ASP A 804 71.78 -20.03 31.62
C ASP A 804 72.96 -20.99 31.35
N ILE A 805 73.29 -21.13 30.06
CA ILE A 805 74.34 -22.02 29.51
C ILE A 805 75.74 -21.78 30.16
N PHE A 806 75.94 -20.69 30.91
CA PHE A 806 77.18 -20.38 31.63
C PHE A 806 77.04 -20.33 33.17
N GLY A 807 75.89 -20.72 33.73
CA GLY A 807 75.75 -20.92 35.17
C GLY A 807 75.53 -19.65 36.00
N GLN A 808 75.13 -18.52 35.42
CA GLN A 808 74.91 -17.28 36.17
C GLN A 808 73.42 -16.97 36.39
N ALA A 809 73.08 -16.48 37.59
CA ALA A 809 71.73 -15.99 37.90
C ALA A 809 71.51 -14.62 37.26
N ARG A 810 70.51 -14.49 36.38
CA ARG A 810 70.12 -13.19 35.79
C ARG A 810 69.51 -12.29 36.88
N ALA A 811 70.18 -11.18 37.17
CA ALA A 811 69.59 -10.07 37.91
C ALA A 811 68.55 -9.36 37.01
N ALA A 812 67.36 -9.13 37.55
CA ALA A 812 66.24 -8.51 36.86
C ALA A 812 66.48 -7.01 36.60
N VAL A 813 66.14 -6.55 35.39
CA VAL A 813 65.74 -5.17 35.09
C VAL A 813 64.43 -5.22 34.34
#